data_AF-A0A3E1E6L6-F1
#
_entry.id   AF-A0A3E1E6L6-F1
#
_cell.length_a   1.000
_cell.length_b   1.000
_cell.length_c   1.000
_cell.angle_alpha   90.00
_cell.angle_beta   90.00
_cell.angle_gamma   90.00
#
_symmetry.space_group_name_H-M   'P 1'
#
loop_
_entity.id
_entity.type
_entity.pdbx_description
1 polymer ?
#
loop_
_entity_poly.entity_id
_entity_poly.type
_entity_poly.pdbx_seq_one_letter_code
_entity_poly.pdbx_strand_id
1 'polypeptide(L)'
;MWLGEDYWPQRLAAWRVREGGAECVAGPDETGPQLVRVLTQRLGAGPGGFVIELRFEAARPVETGIRFGDGESGWSVGCGRDGTVTLGREAGEARADGAVAVGGRRLRIEGTEEGGALSIRSTIFDLSGAKLSEGMEIVDGGRVSGPISFYATGGTRLLSLRMEGPRLVTDHRAHFGPVAGAMHTLSRGVLKLTAQLLPMGADDPDRVFLETARQGVWETIGESVIESPGWTATFRVPNWREGEDVAYRLVYGEHTWGGTVRRNPVDRMELNVAAMAGSGALLTEAVPAASAGMRSLVRAVGEAKPDLLFFPGGQASPGMWRQGVDATGMTLDYLQGWYLWHASFRELTRDMPCVVLPGPGDVFQESLWGEGGRPALKETLGGYVHPASFVQVVQRTQTSHLPDPVEPAPVQQGLPVFFTEMTYGRIGFAVIEDHKWKSGCQGIGLPLPEDDRPELVSDVGLDPRQLDLPGLKLWGDRQMAFLERWAADWTQTDLKVALSGALLAQMATNQGPDLAPVGADLSANGWPQSGRRLALQVLRKAGAFHLALDGGLPSVIRHGLETHDDAVHSYAVPVLAPPKTRFWKPRSSGGGRESGQPFWMGQHVDGLRNPITVVAVGQPGPVPGGQPPGGFAMVRLDRSTRKIRCEALTRLMDQADDVWAPMDGWPVILSQEDNFAGPARSWLPPLQVSGIAKPVVQVWAVSDGKLVYARRLREPTFTPWVLEPGRYDVRIGDPDTGLWIDLKGVEAAEEPYREARVIEF
;
A
#
# COMPACT_ATOMS: atom_id res chain seq x y z
N MET A 1 -1.56 -11.51 -22.87
CA MET A 1 -2.27 -10.20 -22.83
C MET A 1 -1.28 -9.04 -22.80
N TRP A 2 -0.10 -9.21 -22.20
CA TRP A 2 1.03 -8.31 -22.39
C TRP A 2 1.31 -8.04 -23.87
N LEU A 3 1.39 -6.76 -24.25
CA LEU A 3 1.50 -6.32 -25.65
C LEU A 3 2.96 -6.16 -26.12
N GLY A 4 3.93 -6.35 -25.23
CA GLY A 4 5.35 -6.09 -25.45
C GLY A 4 5.88 -4.95 -24.57
N GLU A 5 7.21 -4.85 -24.47
CA GLU A 5 7.90 -3.92 -23.56
C GLU A 5 7.79 -2.44 -23.94
N ASP A 6 7.42 -2.15 -25.19
CA ASP A 6 7.24 -0.82 -25.72
C ASP A 6 5.82 -0.27 -25.52
N TYR A 7 4.89 -1.09 -25.05
CA TYR A 7 3.47 -0.80 -25.11
C TYR A 7 2.80 -0.85 -23.74
N TRP A 8 1.97 0.15 -23.46
CA TRP A 8 1.13 0.17 -22.27
C TRP A 8 -0.35 0.37 -22.64
N PRO A 9 -1.22 -0.63 -22.46
CA PRO A 9 -2.65 -0.42 -22.62
C PRO A 9 -3.14 0.51 -21.51
N GLN A 10 -3.86 1.58 -21.87
CA GLN A 10 -4.51 2.45 -20.90
C GLN A 10 -5.49 1.67 -20.01
N ARG A 11 -6.07 0.60 -20.59
CA ARG A 11 -6.99 -0.30 -19.91
C ARG A 11 -6.73 -1.74 -20.33
N LEU A 12 -6.09 -2.51 -19.47
CA LEU A 12 -5.71 -3.90 -19.71
C LEU A 12 -6.86 -4.78 -20.23
N ALA A 13 -8.05 -4.66 -19.65
CA ALA A 13 -9.22 -5.47 -20.01
C ALA A 13 -9.76 -5.24 -21.44
N ALA A 14 -9.36 -4.14 -22.09
CA ALA A 14 -9.79 -3.83 -23.45
C ALA A 14 -8.92 -4.47 -24.53
N TRP A 15 -7.79 -5.09 -24.17
CA TRP A 15 -6.79 -5.55 -25.12
C TRP A 15 -6.43 -7.03 -24.90
N ARG A 16 -6.19 -7.73 -26.01
CA ARG A 16 -5.56 -9.05 -26.00
C ARG A 16 -4.60 -9.20 -27.17
N VAL A 17 -3.71 -10.18 -27.07
CA VAL A 17 -2.87 -10.59 -28.20
C VAL A 17 -3.58 -11.74 -28.92
N ARG A 18 -3.73 -11.64 -30.24
CA ARG A 18 -4.29 -12.70 -31.11
C ARG A 18 -3.58 -12.77 -32.45
N GLU A 19 -3.02 -13.93 -32.76
CA GLU A 19 -2.26 -14.21 -34.00
C GLU A 19 -1.15 -13.15 -34.24
N GLY A 20 -0.40 -12.82 -33.19
CA GLY A 20 0.71 -11.85 -33.25
C GLY A 20 0.30 -10.37 -33.31
N GLY A 21 -1.00 -10.05 -33.33
CA GLY A 21 -1.51 -8.67 -33.30
C GLY A 21 -2.18 -8.29 -31.99
N ALA A 22 -2.21 -7.00 -31.67
CA ALA A 22 -2.94 -6.45 -30.52
C ALA A 22 -4.40 -6.16 -30.92
N GLU A 23 -5.35 -6.89 -30.35
CA GLU A 23 -6.77 -6.78 -30.65
C GLU A 23 -7.51 -6.02 -29.55
N CYS A 24 -8.25 -4.98 -29.95
CA CYS A 24 -9.18 -4.28 -29.09
C CYS A 24 -10.49 -5.07 -29.00
N VAL A 25 -10.84 -5.51 -27.79
CA VAL A 25 -12.04 -6.31 -27.49
C VAL A 25 -13.12 -5.52 -26.75
N ALA A 26 -12.97 -4.20 -26.68
CA ALA A 26 -13.96 -3.31 -26.08
C ALA A 26 -15.37 -3.50 -26.66
N GLY A 27 -16.36 -3.53 -25.76
CA GLY A 27 -17.77 -3.69 -26.11
C GLY A 27 -18.29 -2.51 -26.95
N PRO A 28 -19.38 -2.71 -27.72
CA PRO A 28 -20.00 -1.62 -28.48
C PRO A 28 -20.58 -0.49 -27.60
N ASP A 29 -20.90 -0.80 -26.34
CA ASP A 29 -21.45 0.14 -25.35
C ASP A 29 -20.36 0.86 -24.52
N GLU A 30 -19.08 0.51 -24.72
CA GLU A 30 -17.97 1.22 -24.06
C GLU A 30 -17.71 2.53 -24.78
N THR A 31 -17.78 3.64 -24.04
CA THR A 31 -17.80 5.01 -24.58
C THR A 31 -16.44 5.42 -25.13
N GLY A 32 -16.14 5.02 -26.37
CA GLY A 32 -15.07 5.58 -27.20
C GLY A 32 -13.85 4.68 -27.45
N PRO A 33 -12.89 5.16 -28.28
CA PRO A 33 -11.68 4.41 -28.60
C PRO A 33 -10.80 4.15 -27.39
N GLN A 34 -10.26 2.94 -27.30
CA GLN A 34 -9.30 2.52 -26.29
C GLN A 34 -7.89 2.85 -26.74
N LEU A 35 -6.98 3.14 -25.81
CA LEU A 35 -5.62 3.54 -26.15
C LEU A 35 -4.56 2.52 -25.71
N VAL A 36 -3.51 2.41 -26.53
CA VAL A 36 -2.22 1.80 -26.21
C VAL A 36 -1.16 2.86 -26.37
N ARG A 37 -0.46 3.16 -25.29
CA ARG A 37 0.66 4.08 -25.28
C ARG A 37 1.92 3.41 -25.82
N VAL A 38 2.69 4.14 -26.62
CA VAL A 38 4.10 3.84 -26.89
C VAL A 38 4.97 4.44 -25.79
N LEU A 39 5.74 3.59 -25.11
CA LEU A 39 6.57 3.97 -23.96
C LEU A 39 7.92 4.54 -24.41
N THR A 40 8.53 3.94 -25.43
CA THR A 40 9.92 4.20 -25.81
C THR A 40 10.09 5.27 -26.86
N GLN A 41 9.01 5.75 -27.47
CA GLN A 41 9.07 6.78 -28.50
C GLN A 41 8.03 7.85 -28.25
N ARG A 42 8.43 9.10 -28.51
CA ARG A 42 7.57 10.29 -28.44
C ARG A 42 7.93 11.25 -29.57
N LEU A 43 7.01 12.13 -29.92
CA LEU A 43 7.31 13.21 -30.86
C LEU A 43 8.00 14.37 -30.13
N GLY A 44 9.17 14.77 -30.60
CA GLY A 44 9.91 15.91 -30.08
C GLY A 44 9.29 17.26 -30.45
N ALA A 45 9.64 18.27 -29.67
CA ALA A 45 9.34 19.68 -29.98
C ALA A 45 10.37 20.32 -30.94
N GLY A 46 11.45 19.60 -31.27
CA GLY A 46 12.48 20.07 -32.20
C GLY A 46 12.03 20.03 -33.67
N PRO A 47 12.82 20.64 -34.57
CA PRO A 47 12.52 20.67 -35.99
C PRO A 47 12.68 19.30 -36.64
N GLY A 48 12.05 19.11 -37.79
CA GLY A 48 12.14 17.91 -38.62
C GLY A 48 10.78 17.26 -38.90
N GLY A 49 10.78 16.37 -39.89
CA GLY A 49 9.62 15.57 -40.25
C GLY A 49 9.55 14.23 -39.50
N PHE A 50 8.47 13.50 -39.75
CA PHE A 50 8.28 12.14 -39.28
C PHE A 50 7.34 11.36 -40.21
N VAL A 51 7.43 10.05 -40.16
CA VAL A 51 6.50 9.12 -40.81
C VAL A 51 6.04 8.11 -39.77
N ILE A 52 4.72 7.93 -39.64
CA ILE A 52 4.11 6.86 -38.86
C ILE A 52 3.28 5.99 -39.79
N GLU A 53 3.54 4.69 -39.77
CA GLU A 53 2.77 3.70 -40.52
C GLU A 53 2.12 2.70 -39.57
N LEU A 54 0.80 2.61 -39.68
CA LEU A 54 -0.06 1.76 -38.87
C LEU A 54 -0.78 0.76 -39.79
N ARG A 55 -0.56 -0.54 -39.57
CA ARG A 55 -1.29 -1.61 -40.27
C ARG A 55 -2.28 -2.25 -39.31
N PHE A 56 -3.54 -2.33 -39.71
CA PHE A 56 -4.59 -2.89 -38.89
C PHE A 56 -5.60 -3.69 -39.71
N GLU A 57 -6.32 -4.58 -39.04
CA GLU A 57 -7.49 -5.26 -39.57
C GLU A 57 -8.72 -4.87 -38.77
N ALA A 58 -9.81 -4.64 -39.49
CA ALA A 58 -11.10 -4.30 -38.90
C ALA A 58 -12.14 -5.37 -39.25
N ALA A 59 -12.69 -6.02 -38.22
CA ALA A 59 -13.74 -7.03 -38.38
C ALA A 59 -15.14 -6.42 -38.63
N ARG A 60 -15.30 -5.12 -38.37
CA ARG A 60 -16.52 -4.32 -38.48
C ARG A 60 -16.12 -2.85 -38.72
N PRO A 61 -17.03 -1.93 -39.07
CA PRO A 61 -16.68 -0.51 -39.07
C PRO A 61 -16.11 -0.08 -37.71
N VAL A 62 -14.88 0.41 -37.71
CA VAL A 62 -14.12 0.82 -36.52
C VAL A 62 -13.60 2.24 -36.65
N GLU A 63 -13.27 2.83 -35.51
CA GLU A 63 -12.48 4.05 -35.44
C GLU A 63 -11.09 3.71 -34.88
N THR A 64 -10.02 4.09 -35.57
CA THR A 64 -8.65 3.77 -35.14
C THR A 64 -7.62 4.73 -35.72
N GLY A 65 -6.50 4.92 -35.04
CA GLY A 65 -5.45 5.82 -35.50
C GLY A 65 -4.37 6.09 -34.47
N ILE A 66 -3.71 7.24 -34.61
CA ILE A 66 -2.65 7.73 -33.74
C ILE A 66 -3.10 9.00 -33.03
N ARG A 67 -2.85 9.08 -31.74
CA ARG A 67 -3.02 10.26 -30.91
C ARG A 67 -1.65 10.78 -30.46
N PHE A 68 -1.49 12.10 -30.56
CA PHE A 68 -0.35 12.85 -30.06
C PHE A 68 -0.75 13.66 -28.82
N GLY A 69 0.10 13.66 -27.80
CA GLY A 69 -0.15 14.34 -26.52
C GLY A 69 -0.96 13.50 -25.50
N ASP A 70 -1.10 14.03 -24.29
CA ASP A 70 -1.86 13.40 -23.19
C ASP A 70 -3.26 14.03 -23.03
N GLY A 71 -4.23 13.24 -22.59
CA GLY A 71 -5.57 13.72 -22.20
C GLY A 71 -6.51 14.07 -23.35
N GLU A 72 -7.59 14.78 -23.02
CA GLU A 72 -8.66 15.18 -23.95
C GLU A 72 -8.24 16.23 -24.98
N SER A 73 -7.16 16.98 -24.71
CA SER A 73 -6.58 18.01 -25.57
C SER A 73 -5.63 17.47 -26.63
N GLY A 74 -5.35 16.15 -26.63
CA GLY A 74 -4.49 15.50 -27.62
C GLY A 74 -5.04 15.59 -29.04
N TRP A 75 -4.16 15.79 -30.02
CA TRP A 75 -4.52 15.81 -31.44
C TRP A 75 -4.48 14.38 -32.00
N SER A 76 -5.49 13.99 -32.78
CA SER A 76 -5.64 12.61 -33.27
C SER A 76 -5.74 12.60 -34.79
N VAL A 77 -5.20 11.55 -35.40
CA VAL A 77 -5.28 11.28 -36.84
C VAL A 77 -5.54 9.80 -37.07
N GLY A 78 -6.46 9.47 -37.97
CA GLY A 78 -6.88 8.09 -38.08
C GLY A 78 -7.81 7.78 -39.25
N CYS A 79 -8.49 6.65 -39.09
CA CYS A 79 -9.54 6.14 -39.96
C CYS A 79 -10.86 6.11 -39.18
N GLY A 80 -11.87 6.78 -39.73
CA GLY A 80 -13.24 6.77 -39.21
C GLY A 80 -14.00 5.51 -39.61
N ARG A 81 -15.17 5.30 -38.99
CA ARG A 81 -16.04 4.14 -39.26
C ARG A 81 -16.49 4.03 -40.72
N ASP A 82 -16.56 5.17 -41.40
CA ASP A 82 -16.88 5.34 -42.81
C ASP A 82 -15.67 5.17 -43.75
N GLY A 83 -14.52 4.71 -43.22
CA GLY A 83 -13.29 4.48 -43.99
C GLY A 83 -12.53 5.74 -44.39
N THR A 84 -12.96 6.92 -43.95
CA THR A 84 -12.32 8.20 -44.28
C THR A 84 -11.21 8.57 -43.30
N VAL A 85 -10.29 9.43 -43.74
CA VAL A 85 -9.26 10.02 -42.87
C VAL A 85 -9.91 10.99 -41.88
N THR A 86 -9.57 10.85 -40.59
CA THR A 86 -9.93 11.80 -39.53
C THR A 86 -8.70 12.61 -39.12
N LEU A 87 -8.81 13.94 -38.97
CA LEU A 87 -7.73 14.87 -38.61
C LEU A 87 -8.22 15.85 -37.55
N GLY A 88 -7.61 15.86 -36.37
CA GLY A 88 -8.14 16.58 -35.22
C GLY A 88 -9.45 15.96 -34.70
N ARG A 89 -10.14 16.64 -33.78
CA ARG A 89 -11.47 16.20 -33.29
C ARG A 89 -12.58 16.32 -34.35
N GLU A 90 -12.25 16.62 -35.62
CA GLU A 90 -13.19 16.74 -36.73
C GLU A 90 -12.84 15.78 -37.87
N ALA A 91 -13.85 15.33 -38.63
CA ALA A 91 -13.67 14.44 -39.77
C ALA A 91 -13.07 15.22 -40.96
N GLY A 92 -12.10 14.63 -41.66
CA GLY A 92 -11.45 15.26 -42.81
C GLY A 92 -12.40 15.39 -44.02
N GLU A 93 -12.18 16.42 -44.84
CA GLU A 93 -12.95 16.67 -46.07
C GLU A 93 -12.46 15.79 -47.24
N ALA A 94 -12.84 14.51 -47.26
CA ALA A 94 -12.85 13.70 -48.48
C ALA A 94 -13.66 12.39 -48.28
N ARG A 95 -14.81 12.27 -48.95
CA ARG A 95 -15.60 11.03 -49.00
C ARG A 95 -15.16 10.17 -50.17
N ALA A 96 -14.75 8.93 -49.89
CA ALA A 96 -14.80 7.87 -50.89
C ALA A 96 -16.21 7.27 -50.85
N ASP A 97 -16.90 7.18 -51.99
CA ASP A 97 -18.19 6.50 -52.07
C ASP A 97 -18.03 5.03 -51.63
N GLY A 98 -18.69 4.66 -50.53
CA GLY A 98 -18.99 3.26 -50.19
C GLY A 98 -17.95 2.44 -49.41
N ALA A 99 -16.88 3.02 -48.86
CA ALA A 99 -15.85 2.24 -48.17
C ALA A 99 -16.08 2.10 -46.65
N VAL A 100 -16.79 1.06 -46.19
CA VAL A 100 -16.77 0.71 -44.76
C VAL A 100 -15.33 0.35 -44.35
N ALA A 101 -14.89 0.79 -43.17
CA ALA A 101 -13.60 0.40 -42.58
C ALA A 101 -13.59 -1.08 -42.16
N VAL A 102 -13.71 -2.01 -43.11
CA VAL A 102 -13.66 -3.47 -42.90
C VAL A 102 -12.52 -4.04 -43.73
N GLY A 103 -11.84 -5.04 -43.17
CA GLY A 103 -10.68 -5.69 -43.76
C GLY A 103 -9.36 -5.04 -43.37
N GLY A 104 -8.29 -5.48 -44.02
CA GLY A 104 -6.94 -4.99 -43.77
C GLY A 104 -6.71 -3.61 -44.39
N ARG A 105 -6.12 -2.71 -43.60
CA ARG A 105 -5.80 -1.33 -43.99
C ARG A 105 -4.38 -0.96 -43.55
N ARG A 106 -3.82 0.03 -44.25
CA ARG A 106 -2.56 0.70 -43.90
C ARG A 106 -2.80 2.20 -43.84
N LEU A 107 -2.65 2.78 -42.66
CA LEU A 107 -2.68 4.22 -42.43
C LEU A 107 -1.24 4.74 -42.42
N ARG A 108 -0.95 5.72 -43.25
CA ARG A 108 0.36 6.39 -43.33
C ARG A 108 0.18 7.86 -42.99
N ILE A 109 0.95 8.34 -42.01
CA ILE A 109 0.91 9.72 -41.53
C ILE A 109 2.30 10.31 -41.74
N GLU A 110 2.39 11.40 -42.49
CA GLU A 110 3.63 12.10 -42.81
C GLU A 110 3.54 13.53 -42.27
N GLY A 111 4.46 13.87 -41.36
CA GLY A 111 4.65 15.22 -40.86
C GLY A 111 5.83 15.87 -41.55
N THR A 112 5.61 17.02 -42.21
CA THR A 112 6.63 17.84 -42.86
C THR A 112 6.59 19.24 -42.30
N GLU A 113 7.76 19.77 -41.92
CA GLU A 113 7.86 21.12 -41.39
C GLU A 113 8.05 22.13 -42.54
N GLU A 114 7.17 23.12 -42.60
CA GLU A 114 7.24 24.23 -43.56
C GLU A 114 7.01 25.55 -42.81
N GLY A 115 8.01 26.44 -42.80
CA GLY A 115 7.87 27.79 -42.23
C GLY A 115 7.57 27.84 -40.73
N GLY A 116 7.93 26.81 -39.96
CA GLY A 116 7.66 26.69 -38.52
C GLY A 116 6.30 26.08 -38.17
N ALA A 117 5.46 25.77 -39.16
CA ALA A 117 4.24 24.98 -39.00
C ALA A 117 4.49 23.53 -39.45
N LEU A 118 3.72 22.60 -38.89
CA LEU A 118 3.79 21.18 -39.24
C LEU A 118 2.62 20.85 -40.17
N SER A 119 2.91 20.53 -41.42
CA SER A 119 1.94 19.93 -42.34
C SER A 119 1.85 18.44 -42.07
N ILE A 120 0.67 17.95 -41.71
CA ILE A 120 0.41 16.52 -41.50
C ILE A 120 -0.48 16.02 -42.63
N ARG A 121 0.07 15.13 -43.45
CA ARG A 121 -0.65 14.37 -44.46
C ARG A 121 -0.96 12.99 -43.92
N SER A 122 -2.21 12.54 -44.07
CA SER A 122 -2.65 11.21 -43.68
C SER A 122 -3.29 10.52 -44.86
N THR A 123 -2.91 9.27 -45.12
CA THR A 123 -3.39 8.49 -46.25
C THR A 123 -3.75 7.07 -45.81
N ILE A 124 -4.94 6.61 -46.18
CA ILE A 124 -5.42 5.25 -45.95
C ILE A 124 -5.28 4.46 -47.24
N PHE A 125 -4.64 3.31 -47.15
CA PHE A 125 -4.52 2.32 -48.22
C PHE A 125 -5.21 1.01 -47.82
N ASP A 126 -5.65 0.23 -48.80
CA ASP A 126 -5.83 -1.21 -48.57
C ASP A 126 -4.47 -1.94 -48.46
N LEU A 127 -4.49 -3.23 -48.12
CA LEU A 127 -3.25 -4.01 -48.03
C LEU A 127 -2.60 -4.30 -49.40
N SER A 128 -3.28 -4.08 -50.52
CA SER A 128 -2.70 -4.18 -51.86
C SER A 128 -1.92 -2.92 -52.27
N GLY A 129 -2.12 -1.82 -51.56
CA GLY A 129 -1.49 -0.53 -51.81
C GLY A 129 -2.37 0.48 -52.54
N ALA A 130 -3.65 0.16 -52.81
CA ALA A 130 -4.57 1.11 -53.42
C ALA A 130 -4.95 2.21 -52.41
N LYS A 131 -4.83 3.48 -52.82
CA LYS A 131 -5.22 4.63 -52.01
C LYS A 131 -6.74 4.70 -51.91
N LEU A 132 -7.26 4.76 -50.68
CA LEU A 132 -8.69 4.79 -50.39
C LEU A 132 -9.15 6.19 -49.96
N SER A 133 -8.39 6.84 -49.09
CA SER A 133 -8.72 8.17 -48.56
C SER A 133 -7.44 8.91 -48.19
N GLU A 134 -7.49 10.23 -48.22
CA GLU A 134 -6.37 11.11 -47.90
C GLU A 134 -6.90 12.42 -47.29
N GLY A 135 -6.16 12.98 -46.34
CA GLY A 135 -6.41 14.29 -45.78
C GLY A 135 -5.09 14.99 -45.43
N MET A 136 -5.13 16.31 -45.32
CA MET A 136 -3.98 17.12 -44.93
C MET A 136 -4.45 18.28 -44.04
N GLU A 137 -3.72 18.53 -42.96
CA GLU A 137 -3.94 19.66 -42.06
C GLU A 137 -2.60 20.32 -41.74
N ILE A 138 -2.60 21.64 -41.54
CA ILE A 138 -1.44 22.37 -41.03
C ILE A 138 -1.72 22.69 -39.56
N VAL A 139 -0.83 22.23 -38.70
CA VAL A 139 -0.97 22.35 -37.24
C VAL A 139 0.26 22.99 -36.63
N ASP A 140 0.04 23.66 -35.50
CA ASP A 140 1.13 24.13 -34.66
C ASP A 140 1.95 22.94 -34.16
N GLY A 141 3.27 22.99 -34.35
CA GLY A 141 4.17 21.89 -34.01
C GLY A 141 4.19 21.53 -32.51
N GLY A 142 3.82 22.46 -31.63
CA GLY A 142 3.64 22.21 -30.20
C GLY A 142 2.39 21.39 -29.90
N ARG A 143 1.30 21.57 -30.67
CA ARG A 143 0.05 20.80 -30.51
C ARG A 143 0.18 19.32 -30.83
N VAL A 144 1.19 18.93 -31.60
CA VAL A 144 1.44 17.52 -32.01
C VAL A 144 2.70 16.95 -31.35
N SER A 145 3.31 17.69 -30.42
CA SER A 145 4.47 17.21 -29.68
C SER A 145 4.09 16.34 -28.49
N GLY A 146 5.01 15.46 -28.10
CA GLY A 146 4.96 14.67 -26.88
C GLY A 146 4.55 13.20 -27.11
N PRO A 147 3.88 12.59 -26.11
CA PRO A 147 3.25 11.26 -26.20
C PRO A 147 2.77 10.79 -27.58
N ILE A 148 2.98 9.50 -27.90
CA ILE A 148 2.33 8.85 -29.04
C ILE A 148 1.53 7.64 -28.54
N SER A 149 0.25 7.57 -28.90
CA SER A 149 -0.63 6.45 -28.56
C SER A 149 -1.36 5.94 -29.80
N PHE A 150 -1.49 4.63 -29.94
CA PHE A 150 -2.46 4.02 -30.84
C PHE A 150 -3.84 4.05 -30.18
N TYR A 151 -4.89 4.39 -30.92
CA TYR A 151 -6.26 4.28 -30.44
C TYR A 151 -7.09 3.36 -31.35
N ALA A 152 -8.02 2.62 -30.76
CA ALA A 152 -8.94 1.76 -31.51
C ALA A 152 -10.25 1.45 -30.77
N THR A 153 -11.34 1.35 -31.52
CA THR A 153 -12.59 0.74 -31.05
C THR A 153 -12.56 -0.79 -31.20
N GLY A 154 -13.42 -1.48 -30.45
CA GLY A 154 -13.48 -2.94 -30.47
C GLY A 154 -13.72 -3.54 -31.86
N GLY A 155 -13.04 -4.64 -32.16
CA GLY A 155 -13.03 -5.27 -33.49
C GLY A 155 -11.87 -4.82 -34.38
N THR A 156 -10.96 -4.00 -33.85
CA THR A 156 -9.70 -3.63 -34.52
C THR A 156 -8.57 -4.52 -34.01
N ARG A 157 -7.75 -5.03 -34.92
CA ARG A 157 -6.49 -5.70 -34.61
C ARG A 157 -5.32 -4.94 -35.23
N LEU A 158 -4.42 -4.44 -34.39
CA LEU A 158 -3.15 -3.86 -34.79
C LEU A 158 -2.19 -4.97 -35.21
N LEU A 159 -1.70 -4.89 -36.45
CA LEU A 159 -0.71 -5.83 -37.01
C LEU A 159 0.71 -5.31 -36.87
N SER A 160 0.91 -4.01 -37.09
CA SER A 160 2.23 -3.37 -36.90
C SER A 160 2.11 -1.86 -36.76
N LEU A 161 2.98 -1.28 -35.94
CA LEU A 161 3.22 0.16 -35.86
C LEU A 161 4.70 0.42 -36.18
N ARG A 162 4.97 1.29 -37.16
CA ARG A 162 6.33 1.74 -37.52
C ARG A 162 6.39 3.24 -37.44
N MET A 163 7.47 3.77 -36.88
CA MET A 163 7.67 5.20 -36.71
C MET A 163 9.12 5.54 -37.04
N GLU A 164 9.34 6.53 -37.89
CA GLU A 164 10.66 6.99 -38.30
C GLU A 164 10.70 8.51 -38.50
N GLY A 165 11.89 9.07 -38.45
CA GLY A 165 12.15 10.47 -38.78
C GLY A 165 12.83 11.26 -37.66
N PRO A 166 13.46 12.39 -38.01
CA PRO A 166 14.30 13.18 -37.10
C PRO A 166 13.55 13.81 -35.93
N ARG A 167 12.21 13.94 -36.00
CA ARG A 167 11.40 14.49 -34.91
C ARG A 167 11.10 13.47 -33.80
N LEU A 168 11.31 12.17 -34.03
CA LEU A 168 11.07 11.15 -33.00
C LEU A 168 12.21 11.13 -31.98
N VAL A 169 11.85 11.14 -30.70
CA VAL A 169 12.77 10.97 -29.58
C VAL A 169 12.57 9.57 -29.02
N THR A 170 13.63 8.78 -28.97
CA THR A 170 13.61 7.43 -28.42
C THR A 170 14.24 7.42 -27.02
N ASP A 171 13.58 6.77 -26.07
CA ASP A 171 14.08 6.51 -24.72
C ASP A 171 13.89 5.04 -24.36
N HIS A 172 14.94 4.25 -24.56
CA HIS A 172 14.95 2.82 -24.21
C HIS A 172 14.88 2.57 -22.70
N ARG A 173 14.99 3.58 -21.83
CA ARG A 173 14.83 3.37 -20.38
C ARG A 173 13.36 3.27 -19.97
N ALA A 174 12.44 3.65 -20.86
CA ALA A 174 11.01 3.63 -20.61
C ALA A 174 10.35 2.26 -20.81
N HIS A 175 11.11 1.22 -21.19
CA HIS A 175 10.57 -0.14 -21.35
C HIS A 175 9.86 -0.63 -20.08
N PHE A 176 8.76 -1.34 -20.28
CA PHE A 176 8.03 -2.05 -19.22
C PHE A 176 7.94 -3.53 -19.57
N GLY A 177 8.94 -4.28 -19.13
CA GLY A 177 9.06 -5.71 -19.41
C GLY A 177 7.96 -6.57 -18.76
N PRO A 178 8.00 -7.89 -19.01
CA PRO A 178 6.97 -8.83 -18.54
C PRO A 178 6.97 -8.98 -17.01
N VAL A 179 8.09 -8.70 -16.34
CA VAL A 179 8.20 -8.63 -14.88
C VAL A 179 7.99 -7.17 -14.45
N ALA A 180 6.83 -6.87 -13.87
CA ALA A 180 6.45 -5.53 -13.42
C ALA A 180 7.29 -5.03 -12.24
N GLY A 181 7.75 -5.95 -11.38
CA GLY A 181 8.62 -5.66 -10.26
C GLY A 181 8.75 -6.83 -9.30
N ALA A 182 9.41 -6.58 -8.17
CA ALA A 182 9.58 -7.55 -7.09
C ALA A 182 9.40 -6.88 -5.73
N MET A 183 8.93 -7.67 -4.78
CA MET A 183 8.82 -7.32 -3.36
C MET A 183 9.45 -8.43 -2.53
N HIS A 184 10.06 -8.08 -1.39
CA HIS A 184 10.66 -9.09 -0.53
C HIS A 184 10.61 -8.72 0.95
N THR A 185 10.71 -9.72 1.81
CA THR A 185 11.00 -9.60 3.23
C THR A 185 12.13 -10.53 3.63
N LEU A 186 12.85 -10.15 4.68
CA LEU A 186 13.92 -10.92 5.28
C LEU A 186 13.65 -11.06 6.78
N SER A 187 13.59 -12.30 7.27
CA SER A 187 13.32 -12.59 8.67
C SER A 187 13.95 -13.92 9.08
N ARG A 188 14.77 -13.91 10.14
CA ARG A 188 15.34 -15.10 10.78
C ARG A 188 15.97 -16.10 9.79
N GLY A 189 16.73 -15.61 8.82
CA GLY A 189 17.43 -16.41 7.81
C GLY A 189 16.52 -16.90 6.68
N VAL A 190 15.33 -16.32 6.49
CA VAL A 190 14.42 -16.68 5.40
C VAL A 190 14.14 -15.45 4.55
N LEU A 191 14.46 -15.55 3.25
CA LEU A 191 14.02 -14.61 2.23
C LEU A 191 12.69 -15.10 1.65
N LYS A 192 11.67 -14.24 1.70
CA LYS A 192 10.43 -14.39 0.92
C LYS A 192 10.43 -13.30 -0.14
N LEU A 193 10.28 -13.69 -1.40
CA LEU A 193 10.32 -12.78 -2.54
C LEU A 193 9.20 -13.13 -3.51
N THR A 194 8.43 -12.14 -3.94
CA THR A 194 7.42 -12.32 -5.00
C THR A 194 7.80 -11.47 -6.21
N ALA A 195 7.86 -12.13 -7.37
CA ALA A 195 7.87 -11.50 -8.68
C ALA A 195 6.42 -11.22 -9.11
N GLN A 196 6.14 -9.98 -9.51
CA GLN A 196 4.88 -9.63 -10.17
C GLN A 196 5.11 -9.62 -11.68
N LEU A 197 4.33 -10.39 -12.42
CA LEU A 197 4.34 -10.39 -13.88
C LEU A 197 3.08 -9.72 -14.43
N LEU A 198 3.17 -9.25 -15.68
CA LEU A 198 2.00 -8.86 -16.46
C LEU A 198 1.20 -10.10 -16.91
N PRO A 199 -0.02 -9.94 -17.44
CA PRO A 199 -0.82 -11.08 -17.86
C PRO A 199 -0.28 -11.79 -19.11
N MET A 200 0.22 -12.99 -18.91
CA MET A 200 0.79 -13.87 -19.93
C MET A 200 -0.28 -14.77 -20.56
N GLY A 201 -0.05 -15.16 -21.82
CA GLY A 201 -0.85 -16.13 -22.57
C GLY A 201 -0.48 -17.58 -22.26
N ALA A 202 -1.22 -18.52 -22.84
CA ALA A 202 -1.03 -19.96 -22.58
C ALA A 202 0.24 -20.54 -23.21
N ASP A 203 0.76 -19.91 -24.26
CA ASP A 203 1.99 -20.33 -24.96
C ASP A 203 3.25 -19.67 -24.39
N ASP A 204 3.09 -18.74 -23.45
CA ASP A 204 4.20 -18.08 -22.78
C ASP A 204 4.80 -18.99 -21.68
N PRO A 205 6.08 -18.80 -21.28
CA PRO A 205 6.66 -19.57 -20.19
C PRO A 205 5.81 -19.49 -18.90
N ASP A 206 5.72 -20.60 -18.16
CA ASP A 206 4.90 -20.71 -16.95
C ASP A 206 5.70 -20.55 -15.65
N ARG A 207 7.00 -20.25 -15.74
CA ARG A 207 7.95 -20.26 -14.62
C ARG A 207 8.88 -19.06 -14.63
N VAL A 208 9.31 -18.67 -13.43
CA VAL A 208 10.36 -17.68 -13.17
C VAL A 208 11.48 -18.32 -12.36
N PHE A 209 12.71 -17.99 -12.71
CA PHE A 209 13.90 -18.42 -11.98
C PHE A 209 14.47 -17.27 -11.16
N LEU A 210 14.82 -17.54 -9.91
CA LEU A 210 15.54 -16.60 -9.05
C LEU A 210 17.02 -16.95 -9.07
N GLU A 211 17.84 -15.98 -9.44
CA GLU A 211 19.29 -16.10 -9.47
C GLU A 211 19.95 -15.09 -8.54
N THR A 212 21.12 -15.46 -8.02
CA THR A 212 21.97 -14.55 -7.22
C THR A 212 23.38 -14.52 -7.77
N ALA A 213 24.06 -13.39 -7.61
CA ALA A 213 25.45 -13.26 -8.01
C ALA A 213 26.38 -13.76 -6.90
N ARG A 214 27.22 -14.75 -7.21
CA ARG A 214 28.33 -15.20 -6.36
C ARG A 214 29.63 -15.08 -7.11
N GLN A 215 30.56 -14.28 -6.57
CA GLN A 215 31.88 -14.03 -7.18
C GLN A 215 31.80 -13.60 -8.67
N GLY A 216 30.75 -12.85 -9.04
CA GLY A 216 30.53 -12.38 -10.40
C GLY A 216 29.82 -13.38 -11.34
N VAL A 217 29.47 -14.57 -10.86
CA VAL A 217 28.71 -15.59 -11.61
C VAL A 217 27.27 -15.63 -11.10
N TRP A 218 26.31 -15.66 -12.01
CA TRP A 218 24.89 -15.83 -11.67
C TRP A 218 24.57 -17.32 -11.48
N GLU A 219 24.01 -17.66 -10.33
CA GLU A 219 23.56 -19.02 -10.00
C GLU A 219 22.06 -19.01 -9.74
N THR A 220 21.32 -19.92 -10.39
CA THR A 220 19.92 -20.18 -10.06
C THR A 220 19.81 -20.82 -8.69
N ILE A 221 19.04 -20.19 -7.79
CA ILE A 221 18.84 -20.64 -6.42
C ILE A 221 17.38 -21.02 -6.12
N GLY A 222 16.47 -20.75 -7.05
CA GLY A 222 15.07 -21.07 -6.90
C GLY A 222 14.31 -20.96 -8.21
N GLU A 223 13.17 -21.64 -8.25
CA GLU A 223 12.24 -21.68 -9.37
C GLU A 223 10.82 -21.62 -8.80
N SER A 224 9.95 -20.85 -9.44
CA SER A 224 8.53 -20.77 -9.06
C SER A 224 7.66 -20.81 -10.31
N VAL A 225 6.58 -21.60 -10.24
CA VAL A 225 5.48 -21.56 -11.21
C VAL A 225 4.74 -20.23 -11.03
N ILE A 226 4.26 -19.67 -12.14
CA ILE A 226 3.44 -18.46 -12.16
C ILE A 226 2.01 -18.84 -11.79
N GLU A 227 1.52 -18.27 -10.69
CA GLU A 227 0.13 -18.44 -10.27
C GLU A 227 -0.75 -17.41 -10.99
N SER A 228 -1.78 -17.89 -11.68
CA SER A 228 -2.76 -17.07 -12.39
C SER A 228 -4.19 -17.44 -11.98
N PRO A 229 -5.16 -16.49 -11.97
CA PRO A 229 -5.01 -15.08 -12.30
C PRO A 229 -4.18 -14.30 -11.26
N GLY A 230 -3.64 -13.13 -11.58
CA GLY A 230 -2.77 -12.35 -10.69
C GLY A 230 -1.28 -12.40 -11.02
N TRP A 231 -0.84 -13.42 -11.78
CA TRP A 231 0.49 -13.53 -12.40
C TRP A 231 1.65 -13.24 -11.44
N THR A 232 1.69 -14.00 -10.34
CA THR A 232 2.73 -13.91 -9.32
C THR A 232 3.58 -15.17 -9.29
N ALA A 233 4.89 -15.03 -9.08
CA ALA A 233 5.79 -16.15 -8.80
C ALA A 233 6.51 -15.88 -7.46
N THR A 234 6.31 -16.74 -6.47
CA THR A 234 6.77 -16.52 -5.09
C THR A 234 7.82 -17.54 -4.68
N PHE A 235 8.93 -17.03 -4.17
CA PHE A 235 10.08 -17.80 -3.73
C PHE A 235 10.16 -17.75 -2.20
N ARG A 236 10.56 -18.88 -1.62
CA ARG A 236 10.94 -19.01 -0.21
C ARG A 236 12.33 -19.63 -0.15
N VAL A 237 13.32 -18.84 0.23
CA VAL A 237 14.71 -19.28 0.31
C VAL A 237 15.12 -19.35 1.78
N PRO A 238 15.15 -20.56 2.38
CA PRO A 238 15.63 -20.73 3.75
C PRO A 238 17.16 -20.63 3.82
N ASN A 239 17.69 -20.43 5.01
CA ASN A 239 19.14 -20.32 5.28
C ASN A 239 19.80 -19.19 4.46
N TRP A 240 19.07 -18.10 4.25
CA TRP A 240 19.57 -16.90 3.59
C TRP A 240 20.68 -16.26 4.41
N ARG A 241 21.72 -15.76 3.72
CA ARG A 241 22.83 -15.05 4.35
C ARG A 241 22.45 -13.60 4.57
N GLU A 242 22.12 -13.26 5.81
CA GLU A 242 21.63 -11.92 6.14
C GLU A 242 22.72 -10.88 6.40
N GLY A 243 24.01 -11.27 6.41
CA GLY A 243 25.13 -10.40 6.80
C GLY A 243 25.67 -9.50 5.68
N GLU A 244 25.28 -9.74 4.42
CA GLU A 244 25.81 -9.05 3.25
C GLU A 244 24.70 -8.70 2.26
N ASP A 245 24.93 -7.64 1.48
CA ASP A 245 24.03 -7.27 0.38
C ASP A 245 24.24 -8.27 -0.76
N VAL A 246 23.15 -8.85 -1.26
CA VAL A 246 23.19 -9.87 -2.31
C VAL A 246 22.40 -9.38 -3.51
N ALA A 247 23.08 -9.18 -4.63
CA ALA A 247 22.43 -8.91 -5.90
C ALA A 247 21.65 -10.14 -6.39
N TYR A 248 20.42 -9.92 -6.84
CA TYR A 248 19.56 -10.96 -7.40
C TYR A 248 18.99 -10.53 -8.75
N ARG A 249 18.56 -11.51 -9.54
CA ARG A 249 17.70 -11.29 -10.71
C ARG A 249 16.66 -12.38 -10.85
N LEU A 250 15.51 -11.98 -11.34
CA LEU A 250 14.42 -12.83 -11.79
C LEU A 250 14.55 -13.01 -13.30
N VAL A 251 14.55 -14.25 -13.75
CA VAL A 251 14.68 -14.61 -15.16
C VAL A 251 13.36 -15.20 -15.64
N TYR A 252 12.81 -14.62 -16.71
CA TYR A 252 11.57 -15.04 -17.35
C TYR A 252 11.77 -15.04 -18.87
N GLY A 253 11.87 -16.23 -19.47
CA GLY A 253 12.30 -16.36 -20.87
C GLY A 253 13.67 -15.70 -21.07
N GLU A 254 13.75 -14.75 -22.00
CA GLU A 254 14.96 -13.96 -22.27
C GLU A 254 15.04 -12.67 -21.42
N HIS A 255 14.00 -12.37 -20.64
CA HIS A 255 13.91 -11.13 -19.87
C HIS A 255 14.45 -11.30 -18.45
N THR A 256 15.07 -10.25 -17.93
CA THR A 256 15.57 -10.21 -16.55
C THR A 256 15.13 -8.96 -15.81
N TRP A 257 14.75 -9.11 -14.54
CA TRP A 257 14.50 -8.01 -13.61
C TRP A 257 15.26 -8.26 -12.31
N GLY A 258 16.11 -7.33 -11.87
CA GLY A 258 16.98 -7.55 -10.72
C GLY A 258 17.08 -6.36 -9.79
N GLY A 259 17.59 -6.63 -8.59
CA GLY A 259 17.80 -5.68 -7.51
C GLY A 259 18.76 -6.26 -6.47
N THR A 260 18.69 -5.75 -5.26
CA THR A 260 19.55 -6.17 -4.14
C THR A 260 18.70 -6.59 -2.96
N VAL A 261 18.90 -7.80 -2.45
CA VAL A 261 18.43 -8.14 -1.10
C VAL A 261 19.45 -7.56 -0.13
N ARG A 262 19.07 -6.47 0.56
CA ARG A 262 19.94 -5.81 1.52
C ARG A 262 20.18 -6.68 2.75
N ARG A 263 21.37 -6.56 3.33
CA ARG A 263 21.74 -7.20 4.59
C ARG A 263 20.82 -6.74 5.72
N ASN A 264 20.56 -7.63 6.66
CA ASN A 264 19.87 -7.33 7.90
C ASN A 264 20.74 -6.37 8.75
N PRO A 265 20.31 -5.13 9.03
CA PRO A 265 21.16 -4.07 9.60
C PRO A 265 21.31 -4.20 11.13
N VAL A 266 21.68 -5.39 11.62
CA VAL A 266 21.84 -5.70 13.05
C VAL A 266 22.99 -4.93 13.71
N ASP A 267 23.95 -4.45 12.91
CA ASP A 267 25.09 -3.62 13.29
C ASP A 267 24.74 -2.13 13.48
N ARG A 268 23.58 -1.68 12.97
CA ARG A 268 23.12 -0.29 13.07
C ARG A 268 22.17 -0.08 14.24
N MET A 269 22.42 0.94 15.05
CA MET A 269 21.57 1.23 16.23
C MET A 269 20.19 1.78 15.87
N GLU A 270 20.06 2.43 14.71
CA GLU A 270 18.82 3.01 14.19
C GLU A 270 18.34 2.25 12.95
N LEU A 271 17.07 1.81 12.98
CA LEU A 271 16.33 1.30 11.83
C LEU A 271 15.32 2.35 11.36
N ASN A 272 15.34 2.67 10.07
CA ASN A 272 14.46 3.66 9.46
C ASN A 272 13.34 3.01 8.64
N VAL A 273 12.08 3.35 8.95
CA VAL A 273 10.89 2.88 8.23
C VAL A 273 10.27 4.05 7.48
N ALA A 274 10.13 3.93 6.16
CA ALA A 274 9.30 4.86 5.37
C ALA A 274 7.91 4.26 5.20
N ALA A 275 6.85 5.02 5.48
CA ALA A 275 5.48 4.56 5.32
C ALA A 275 4.66 5.46 4.40
N MET A 276 3.95 4.83 3.45
CA MET A 276 3.20 5.50 2.37
C MET A 276 1.86 4.80 2.16
N ALA A 277 0.78 5.56 2.08
CA ALA A 277 -0.57 5.02 1.93
C ALA A 277 -1.39 5.78 0.89
N GLY A 278 -2.42 5.13 0.35
CA GLY A 278 -3.40 5.75 -0.55
C GLY A 278 -2.81 6.21 -1.88
N SER A 279 -1.75 5.56 -2.38
CA SER A 279 -1.18 5.87 -3.69
C SER A 279 -2.18 5.66 -4.82
N GLY A 280 -3.13 4.72 -4.67
CA GLY A 280 -4.11 4.37 -5.70
C GLY A 280 -4.91 5.57 -6.22
N ALA A 281 -5.26 6.53 -5.35
CA ALA A 281 -5.99 7.73 -5.76
C ALA A 281 -5.18 8.70 -6.64
N LEU A 282 -3.84 8.57 -6.66
CA LEU A 282 -2.95 9.31 -7.56
C LEU A 282 -2.71 8.58 -8.89
N LEU A 283 -3.07 7.31 -8.97
CA LEU A 283 -2.87 6.48 -10.16
C LEU A 283 -4.06 6.69 -11.10
N THR A 284 -3.79 7.38 -12.20
CA THR A 284 -4.75 7.55 -13.30
C THR A 284 -4.45 6.53 -14.40
N GLU A 285 -5.35 6.40 -15.38
CA GLU A 285 -5.13 5.49 -16.51
C GLU A 285 -3.95 5.93 -17.41
N ALA A 286 -3.45 7.15 -17.21
CA ALA A 286 -2.26 7.63 -17.88
C ALA A 286 -1.02 6.81 -17.47
N VAL A 287 -0.09 6.74 -18.42
CA VAL A 287 1.13 5.92 -18.47
C VAL A 287 1.83 5.75 -17.12
N PRO A 288 2.42 4.57 -16.83
CA PRO A 288 3.06 4.26 -15.54
C PRO A 288 4.24 5.14 -15.14
N ALA A 289 4.74 5.97 -16.06
CA ALA A 289 5.67 7.05 -15.75
C ALA A 289 4.93 8.22 -15.07
N ALA A 290 4.48 7.95 -13.84
CA ALA A 290 4.26 8.83 -12.70
C ALA A 290 4.07 10.32 -13.03
N SER A 291 2.97 10.92 -12.58
CA SER A 291 2.90 12.37 -12.46
C SER A 291 4.20 12.93 -11.83
N ALA A 292 4.60 14.16 -12.18
CA ALA A 292 5.82 14.75 -11.63
C ALA A 292 5.88 14.62 -10.09
N GLY A 293 4.73 14.76 -9.42
CA GLY A 293 4.58 14.54 -7.98
C GLY A 293 4.91 13.12 -7.50
N MET A 294 4.50 12.07 -8.22
CA MET A 294 4.83 10.69 -7.82
C MET A 294 6.34 10.40 -8.00
N ARG A 295 6.98 10.92 -9.05
CA ARG A 295 8.45 10.81 -9.19
C ARG A 295 9.18 11.55 -8.08
N SER A 296 8.73 12.76 -7.73
CA SER A 296 9.29 13.53 -6.62
C SER A 296 9.16 12.78 -5.30
N LEU A 297 7.98 12.20 -5.00
CA LEU A 297 7.77 11.38 -3.81
C LEU A 297 8.78 10.24 -3.73
N VAL A 298 8.86 9.42 -4.77
CA VAL A 298 9.74 8.23 -4.80
C VAL A 298 11.20 8.64 -4.63
N ARG A 299 11.60 9.76 -5.24
CA ARG A 299 12.93 10.34 -5.05
C ARG A 299 13.17 10.79 -3.61
N ALA A 300 12.25 11.53 -3.01
CA ALA A 300 12.37 12.01 -1.65
C ALA A 300 12.46 10.85 -0.63
N VAL A 301 11.67 9.80 -0.83
CA VAL A 301 11.74 8.57 -0.03
C VAL A 301 13.10 7.88 -0.22
N GLY A 302 13.59 7.76 -1.45
CA GLY A 302 14.93 7.22 -1.72
C GLY A 302 16.05 8.01 -1.06
N GLU A 303 15.98 9.35 -1.10
CA GLU A 303 16.94 10.26 -0.48
C GLU A 303 16.89 10.21 1.06
N ALA A 304 15.73 9.87 1.64
CA ALA A 304 15.57 9.63 3.08
C ALA A 304 16.23 8.33 3.58
N LYS A 305 16.67 7.46 2.65
CA LYS A 305 17.40 6.20 2.92
C LYS A 305 16.72 5.29 3.96
N PRO A 306 15.46 4.86 3.73
CA PRO A 306 14.82 3.88 4.60
C PRO A 306 15.51 2.52 4.52
N ASP A 307 15.39 1.78 5.61
CA ASP A 307 15.80 0.38 5.73
C ASP A 307 14.63 -0.59 5.47
N LEU A 308 13.39 -0.13 5.69
CA LEU A 308 12.15 -0.87 5.49
C LEU A 308 11.08 0.07 4.90
N LEU A 309 10.26 -0.45 3.97
CA LEU A 309 9.08 0.24 3.44
C LEU A 309 7.80 -0.35 4.04
N PHE A 310 6.83 0.49 4.35
CA PHE A 310 5.52 0.06 4.85
C PHE A 310 4.37 0.71 4.08
N PHE A 311 3.44 -0.11 3.57
CA PHE A 311 2.27 0.34 2.81
C PHE A 311 0.99 -0.18 3.50
N PRO A 312 0.34 0.62 4.37
CA PRO A 312 -0.78 0.17 5.20
C PRO A 312 -2.16 0.18 4.51
N GLY A 313 -2.25 0.39 3.20
CA GLY A 313 -3.51 0.28 2.45
C GLY A 313 -3.67 1.29 1.31
N GLY A 314 -4.61 1.01 0.40
CA GLY A 314 -5.00 1.91 -0.68
C GLY A 314 -3.95 1.99 -1.79
N GLN A 315 -3.34 0.85 -2.13
CA GLN A 315 -2.28 0.76 -3.12
C GLN A 315 -2.85 0.77 -4.54
N ALA A 316 -3.90 -0.02 -4.80
CA ALA A 316 -4.59 -0.06 -6.08
C ALA A 316 -5.70 1.01 -6.14
N SER A 317 -5.91 1.58 -7.33
CA SER A 317 -6.91 2.63 -7.55
C SER A 317 -8.33 2.04 -7.61
N PRO A 318 -9.24 2.40 -6.68
CA PRO A 318 -10.65 1.99 -6.77
C PRO A 318 -11.34 2.57 -8.01
N GLY A 319 -10.84 3.69 -8.54
CA GLY A 319 -11.39 4.35 -9.74
C GLY A 319 -11.21 3.54 -11.03
N MET A 320 -10.42 2.47 -11.01
CA MET A 320 -10.27 1.55 -12.15
C MET A 320 -11.41 0.54 -12.26
N TRP A 321 -12.16 0.34 -11.18
CA TRP A 321 -13.23 -0.66 -11.14
C TRP A 321 -14.42 -0.24 -11.99
N ARG A 322 -14.81 -1.12 -12.92
CA ARG A 322 -16.04 -0.97 -13.69
C ARG A 322 -17.18 -1.74 -13.05
N GLN A 323 -18.28 -1.06 -12.81
CA GLN A 323 -19.50 -1.72 -12.36
C GLN A 323 -20.05 -2.67 -13.44
N GLY A 324 -20.58 -3.82 -13.00
CA GLY A 324 -21.24 -4.78 -13.88
C GLY A 324 -20.32 -5.72 -14.67
N VAL A 325 -19.01 -5.68 -14.45
CA VAL A 325 -18.07 -6.66 -15.05
C VAL A 325 -17.99 -7.94 -14.22
N ASP A 326 -17.62 -9.04 -14.87
CA ASP A 326 -17.41 -10.33 -14.19
C ASP A 326 -16.11 -10.34 -13.36
N ALA A 327 -15.87 -11.44 -12.61
CA ALA A 327 -14.69 -11.57 -11.77
C ALA A 327 -13.36 -11.46 -12.55
N THR A 328 -13.36 -11.86 -13.83
CA THR A 328 -12.20 -11.71 -14.72
C THR A 328 -11.94 -10.25 -15.02
N GLY A 329 -12.95 -9.50 -15.45
CA GLY A 329 -12.88 -8.06 -15.70
C GLY A 329 -12.44 -7.28 -14.47
N MET A 330 -13.01 -7.62 -13.30
CA MET A 330 -12.62 -7.03 -12.02
C MET A 330 -11.14 -7.27 -11.70
N THR A 331 -10.66 -8.50 -11.93
CA THR A 331 -9.26 -8.83 -11.69
C THR A 331 -8.33 -8.02 -12.60
N LEU A 332 -8.69 -7.81 -13.87
CA LEU A 332 -7.90 -7.00 -14.79
C LEU A 332 -7.94 -5.51 -14.43
N ASP A 333 -9.08 -4.99 -13.97
CA ASP A 333 -9.22 -3.62 -13.50
C ASP A 333 -8.35 -3.38 -12.25
N TYR A 334 -8.35 -4.31 -11.30
CA TYR A 334 -7.45 -4.28 -10.14
C TYR A 334 -5.98 -4.33 -10.55
N LEU A 335 -5.62 -5.27 -11.43
CA LEU A 335 -4.24 -5.44 -11.88
C LEU A 335 -3.73 -4.22 -12.64
N GLN A 336 -4.56 -3.50 -13.39
CA GLN A 336 -4.19 -2.22 -14.00
C GLN A 336 -3.67 -1.25 -12.93
N GLY A 337 -4.43 -1.06 -11.84
CA GLY A 337 -4.03 -0.21 -10.71
C GLY A 337 -2.78 -0.73 -10.01
N TRP A 338 -2.68 -2.04 -9.80
CA TRP A 338 -1.54 -2.68 -9.16
C TRP A 338 -0.23 -2.57 -9.97
N TYR A 339 -0.30 -2.65 -11.30
CA TYR A 339 0.87 -2.47 -12.15
C TYR A 339 1.34 -1.01 -12.20
N LEU A 340 0.41 -0.04 -12.12
CA LEU A 340 0.77 1.38 -11.95
C LEU A 340 1.46 1.63 -10.60
N TRP A 341 1.06 0.92 -9.54
CA TRP A 341 1.78 0.92 -8.27
C TRP A 341 3.20 0.38 -8.43
N HIS A 342 3.37 -0.77 -9.08
CA HIS A 342 4.70 -1.32 -9.36
C HIS A 342 5.56 -0.37 -10.18
N ALA A 343 5.02 0.24 -11.24
CA ALA A 343 5.76 1.22 -12.01
C ALA A 343 6.25 2.42 -11.20
N SER A 344 5.50 2.79 -10.16
CA SER A 344 5.84 3.90 -9.27
C SER A 344 6.92 3.48 -8.26
N PHE A 345 6.80 2.31 -7.63
CA PHE A 345 7.60 1.95 -6.47
C PHE A 345 8.66 0.85 -6.70
N ARG A 346 8.68 0.16 -7.85
CA ARG A 346 9.58 -0.99 -8.11
C ARG A 346 11.06 -0.68 -7.95
N GLU A 347 11.48 0.55 -8.23
CA GLU A 347 12.88 0.97 -8.05
C GLU A 347 13.29 1.00 -6.57
N LEU A 348 12.32 1.19 -5.66
CA LEU A 348 12.53 1.10 -4.22
C LEU A 348 12.40 -0.36 -3.75
N THR A 349 11.32 -1.04 -4.12
CA THR A 349 10.96 -2.38 -3.58
C THR A 349 11.87 -3.51 -4.09
N ARG A 350 12.56 -3.32 -5.21
CA ARG A 350 13.59 -4.26 -5.66
C ARG A 350 14.81 -4.31 -4.73
N ASP A 351 15.06 -3.24 -3.99
CA ASP A 351 16.27 -3.10 -3.16
C ASP A 351 15.95 -3.08 -1.66
N MET A 352 14.73 -2.69 -1.27
CA MET A 352 14.34 -2.55 0.13
C MET A 352 13.26 -3.57 0.50
N PRO A 353 13.42 -4.25 1.66
CA PRO A 353 12.34 -5.01 2.22
C PRO A 353 11.09 -4.14 2.38
N CYS A 354 9.92 -4.72 2.14
CA CYS A 354 8.65 -4.01 2.25
C CYS A 354 7.59 -4.86 2.93
N VAL A 355 6.69 -4.21 3.66
CA VAL A 355 5.45 -4.80 4.18
C VAL A 355 4.29 -4.07 3.53
N VAL A 356 3.41 -4.79 2.83
CA VAL A 356 2.23 -4.25 2.17
C VAL A 356 0.98 -4.92 2.76
N LEU A 357 -0.01 -4.11 3.12
CA LEU A 357 -1.32 -4.56 3.63
C LEU A 357 -2.42 -4.10 2.66
N PRO A 358 -3.31 -5.00 2.20
CA PRO A 358 -4.47 -4.60 1.42
C PRO A 358 -5.51 -3.88 2.29
N GLY A 359 -6.06 -2.77 1.79
CA GLY A 359 -7.16 -2.03 2.41
C GLY A 359 -8.52 -2.30 1.75
N PRO A 360 -9.59 -1.64 2.23
CA PRO A 360 -10.93 -1.78 1.65
C PRO A 360 -11.00 -1.44 0.15
N GLY A 361 -10.37 -0.34 -0.25
CA GLY A 361 -10.38 0.12 -1.64
C GLY A 361 -9.71 -0.86 -2.61
N ASP A 362 -8.74 -1.65 -2.13
CA ASP A 362 -8.04 -2.65 -2.94
C ASP A 362 -8.94 -3.83 -3.33
N VAL A 363 -9.95 -4.13 -2.49
CA VAL A 363 -10.98 -5.14 -2.78
C VAL A 363 -12.27 -4.50 -3.32
N PHE A 364 -12.21 -3.26 -3.81
CA PHE A 364 -13.34 -2.49 -4.34
C PHE A 364 -14.52 -2.34 -3.37
N GLN A 365 -14.18 -2.09 -2.10
CA GLN A 365 -15.14 -1.73 -1.06
C GLN A 365 -14.79 -0.35 -0.46
N GLU A 366 -15.80 0.42 -0.05
CA GLU A 366 -15.57 1.68 0.69
C GLU A 366 -15.05 1.42 2.11
N SER A 367 -15.52 0.34 2.73
CA SER A 367 -15.14 -0.12 4.06
C SER A 367 -15.06 -1.64 4.09
N LEU A 368 -14.19 -2.17 4.95
CA LEU A 368 -14.00 -3.61 5.08
C LEU A 368 -14.21 -4.06 6.52
N TRP A 369 -15.30 -4.81 6.67
CA TRP A 369 -15.76 -5.46 7.89
C TRP A 369 -15.69 -6.97 7.67
N GLY A 370 -14.50 -7.55 7.66
CA GLY A 370 -14.27 -8.83 7.01
C GLY A 370 -15.05 -10.03 7.59
N GLU A 371 -15.55 -9.95 8.83
CA GLU A 371 -16.36 -11.00 9.49
C GLU A 371 -15.82 -12.43 9.28
N GLY A 372 -14.51 -12.60 9.41
CA GLY A 372 -13.85 -13.89 9.23
C GLY A 372 -13.97 -14.44 7.80
N GLY A 373 -14.06 -13.57 6.80
CA GLY A 373 -14.03 -13.92 5.39
C GLY A 373 -15.36 -14.31 4.76
N ARG A 374 -16.50 -14.13 5.44
CA ARG A 374 -17.82 -14.53 4.90
C ARG A 374 -18.25 -13.69 3.70
N PRO A 375 -19.14 -14.18 2.82
CA PRO A 375 -19.75 -13.35 1.79
C PRO A 375 -20.75 -12.36 2.40
N ALA A 376 -20.93 -11.20 1.76
CA ALA A 376 -21.89 -10.18 2.15
C ALA A 376 -22.64 -9.63 0.93
N LEU A 377 -23.89 -9.18 1.15
CA LEU A 377 -24.64 -8.45 0.11
C LEU A 377 -24.31 -6.94 0.10
N LYS A 378 -23.92 -6.42 1.26
CA LYS A 378 -23.52 -5.02 1.50
C LYS A 378 -22.39 -5.04 2.53
N GLU A 379 -21.41 -4.17 2.36
CA GLU A 379 -20.20 -4.11 3.20
C GLU A 379 -20.53 -3.97 4.70
N THR A 380 -21.52 -3.15 5.04
CA THR A 380 -21.94 -2.86 6.43
C THR A 380 -22.59 -4.06 7.14
N LEU A 381 -23.12 -5.02 6.39
CA LEU A 381 -23.59 -6.31 6.94
C LEU A 381 -22.42 -7.19 7.39
N GLY A 382 -21.19 -6.86 7.01
CA GLY A 382 -19.98 -7.60 7.33
C GLY A 382 -19.71 -8.77 6.39
N GLY A 383 -18.52 -8.80 5.81
CA GLY A 383 -18.00 -9.77 4.87
C GLY A 383 -17.44 -9.10 3.60
N TYR A 384 -17.19 -9.94 2.60
CA TYR A 384 -16.76 -9.53 1.26
C TYR A 384 -17.94 -9.53 0.30
N VAL A 385 -18.18 -8.40 -0.37
CA VAL A 385 -19.25 -8.24 -1.38
C VAL A 385 -18.88 -8.91 -2.69
N HIS A 386 -17.59 -8.88 -3.02
CA HIS A 386 -17.06 -9.39 -4.28
C HIS A 386 -16.60 -10.85 -4.18
N PRO A 387 -16.52 -11.58 -5.31
CA PRO A 387 -16.17 -12.99 -5.32
C PRO A 387 -14.85 -13.31 -4.60
N ALA A 388 -14.81 -14.41 -3.86
CA ALA A 388 -13.62 -14.84 -3.12
C ALA A 388 -12.39 -15.05 -4.01
N SER A 389 -12.58 -15.50 -5.26
CA SER A 389 -11.50 -15.66 -6.23
C SER A 389 -10.80 -14.34 -6.57
N PHE A 390 -11.55 -13.24 -6.65
CA PHE A 390 -10.99 -11.89 -6.83
C PHE A 390 -10.24 -11.44 -5.58
N VAL A 391 -10.84 -11.61 -4.39
CA VAL A 391 -10.21 -11.25 -3.11
C VAL A 391 -8.89 -12.01 -2.90
N GLN A 392 -8.82 -13.29 -3.28
CA GLN A 392 -7.59 -14.09 -3.24
C GLN A 392 -6.48 -13.51 -4.12
N VAL A 393 -6.81 -12.98 -5.31
CA VAL A 393 -5.83 -12.30 -6.17
C VAL A 393 -5.28 -11.08 -5.46
N VAL A 394 -6.16 -10.19 -4.97
CA VAL A 394 -5.76 -8.96 -4.27
C VAL A 394 -4.87 -9.27 -3.06
N GLN A 395 -5.24 -10.27 -2.25
CA GLN A 395 -4.42 -10.67 -1.10
C GLN A 395 -3.08 -11.24 -1.54
N ARG A 396 -3.04 -12.15 -2.53
CA ARG A 396 -1.78 -12.78 -2.96
C ARG A 396 -0.80 -11.78 -3.56
N THR A 397 -1.26 -10.92 -4.47
CA THR A 397 -0.40 -9.91 -5.13
C THR A 397 0.23 -8.98 -4.11
N GLN A 398 -0.50 -8.61 -3.05
CA GLN A 398 0.00 -7.69 -2.02
C GLN A 398 0.77 -8.37 -0.89
N THR A 399 0.51 -9.63 -0.53
CA THR A 399 1.02 -10.21 0.73
C THR A 399 1.88 -11.45 0.60
N SER A 400 1.99 -12.07 -0.59
CA SER A 400 2.73 -13.33 -0.76
C SER A 400 4.24 -13.25 -0.45
N HIS A 401 4.82 -12.04 -0.49
CA HIS A 401 6.23 -11.78 -0.16
C HIS A 401 6.50 -11.59 1.35
N LEU A 402 5.45 -11.51 2.17
CA LEU A 402 5.59 -11.44 3.62
C LEU A 402 6.15 -12.77 4.17
N PRO A 403 6.67 -12.79 5.41
CA PRO A 403 6.98 -14.05 6.08
C PRO A 403 5.77 -14.98 6.10
N ASP A 404 6.01 -16.28 6.21
CA ASP A 404 4.90 -17.25 6.19
C ASP A 404 3.89 -16.94 7.31
N PRO A 405 2.57 -17.06 7.06
CA PRO A 405 1.57 -16.78 8.07
C PRO A 405 1.76 -17.67 9.30
N VAL A 406 1.58 -17.10 10.49
CA VAL A 406 1.78 -17.82 11.76
C VAL A 406 0.83 -19.00 11.92
N GLU A 407 -0.39 -18.87 11.38
CA GLU A 407 -1.35 -19.96 11.35
C GLU A 407 -2.13 -19.91 10.04
N PRO A 408 -1.69 -20.64 8.99
CA PRO A 408 -2.08 -20.39 7.61
C PRO A 408 -3.46 -20.97 7.22
N ALA A 409 -4.22 -21.54 8.17
CA ALA A 409 -5.53 -22.11 7.85
C ALA A 409 -6.45 -21.05 7.23
N PRO A 410 -7.09 -21.32 6.08
CA PRO A 410 -7.96 -20.34 5.46
C PRO A 410 -9.19 -20.07 6.34
N VAL A 411 -9.83 -18.93 6.09
CA VAL A 411 -11.11 -18.57 6.72
C VAL A 411 -12.29 -18.93 5.80
N GLN A 412 -13.47 -18.38 6.07
CA GLN A 412 -14.63 -18.62 5.21
C GLN A 412 -14.35 -18.24 3.75
N GLN A 413 -15.08 -18.88 2.83
CA GLN A 413 -14.85 -18.82 1.38
C GLN A 413 -13.46 -19.29 0.91
N GLY A 414 -12.67 -19.94 1.79
CA GLY A 414 -11.32 -20.37 1.45
C GLY A 414 -10.33 -19.21 1.27
N LEU A 415 -10.62 -18.03 1.86
CA LEU A 415 -9.69 -16.90 1.80
C LEU A 415 -8.45 -17.20 2.65
N PRO A 416 -7.23 -16.94 2.14
CA PRO A 416 -6.02 -17.09 2.92
C PRO A 416 -5.96 -16.05 4.05
N VAL A 417 -5.04 -16.29 4.98
CA VAL A 417 -4.66 -15.35 6.04
C VAL A 417 -3.19 -14.99 5.88
N PHE A 418 -2.82 -13.76 6.25
CA PHE A 418 -1.45 -13.26 6.07
C PHE A 418 -0.83 -12.64 7.32
N PHE A 419 -1.53 -12.63 8.46
CA PHE A 419 -0.94 -12.15 9.70
C PHE A 419 0.30 -12.96 10.08
N THR A 420 1.38 -12.27 10.41
CA THR A 420 2.70 -12.88 10.63
C THR A 420 3.60 -12.02 11.50
N GLU A 421 4.81 -12.49 11.77
CA GLU A 421 5.88 -11.72 12.39
C GLU A 421 7.11 -11.60 11.49
N MET A 422 7.82 -10.49 11.60
CA MET A 422 9.08 -10.24 10.91
C MET A 422 10.11 -9.72 11.92
N THR A 423 11.31 -10.31 11.94
CA THR A 423 12.44 -9.79 12.72
C THR A 423 13.49 -9.22 11.78
N TYR A 424 13.68 -7.90 11.79
CA TYR A 424 14.63 -7.19 10.93
C TYR A 424 15.29 -6.03 11.67
N GLY A 425 16.61 -5.90 11.59
CA GLY A 425 17.39 -4.90 12.32
C GLY A 425 17.31 -5.02 13.84
N ARG A 426 17.05 -6.23 14.36
CA ARG A 426 16.70 -6.48 15.77
C ARG A 426 15.43 -5.76 16.24
N ILE A 427 14.50 -5.47 15.32
CA ILE A 427 13.15 -5.01 15.60
C ILE A 427 12.18 -6.15 15.29
N GLY A 428 11.29 -6.48 16.23
CA GLY A 428 10.22 -7.44 16.03
C GLY A 428 8.97 -6.74 15.56
N PHE A 429 8.54 -7.02 14.34
CA PHE A 429 7.31 -6.50 13.74
C PHE A 429 6.20 -7.54 13.85
N ALA A 430 5.03 -7.15 14.38
CA ALA A 430 3.80 -7.90 14.19
C ALA A 430 3.06 -7.30 12.99
N VAL A 431 2.76 -8.13 11.99
CA VAL A 431 1.99 -7.75 10.79
C VAL A 431 0.54 -8.17 11.01
N ILE A 432 -0.35 -7.18 11.13
CA ILE A 432 -1.75 -7.39 11.53
C ILE A 432 -2.65 -7.33 10.30
N GLU A 433 -3.46 -8.37 10.13
CA GLU A 433 -4.58 -8.41 9.19
C GLU A 433 -5.83 -7.89 9.91
N ASP A 434 -5.97 -6.59 10.03
CA ASP A 434 -6.92 -5.96 10.94
C ASP A 434 -8.37 -5.94 10.42
N HIS A 435 -8.56 -5.73 9.12
CA HIS A 435 -9.91 -5.67 8.53
C HIS A 435 -10.60 -7.03 8.40
N LYS A 436 -9.85 -8.14 8.31
CA LYS A 436 -10.40 -9.48 8.00
C LYS A 436 -11.39 -9.99 9.06
N TRP A 437 -11.18 -9.61 10.31
CA TRP A 437 -11.88 -10.19 11.46
C TRP A 437 -12.96 -9.29 12.02
N LYS A 438 -12.96 -8.02 11.62
CA LYS A 438 -13.79 -6.99 12.22
C LYS A 438 -15.28 -7.28 11.97
N SER A 439 -16.10 -7.19 13.02
CA SER A 439 -17.54 -7.41 12.92
C SER A 439 -18.24 -6.33 12.11
N GLY A 440 -19.32 -6.67 11.39
CA GLY A 440 -20.16 -5.71 10.68
C GLY A 440 -21.02 -4.87 11.63
N CYS A 441 -21.44 -3.69 11.19
CA CYS A 441 -22.23 -2.76 12.00
C CYS A 441 -23.74 -2.81 11.72
N GLN A 442 -24.19 -3.53 10.70
CA GLN A 442 -25.61 -3.58 10.30
C GLN A 442 -26.23 -4.97 10.52
N GLY A 443 -27.50 -5.01 10.92
CA GLY A 443 -28.25 -6.27 11.07
C GLY A 443 -27.92 -7.07 12.34
N ILE A 444 -27.20 -6.48 13.29
CA ILE A 444 -26.74 -7.13 14.52
C ILE A 444 -27.41 -6.58 15.79
N GLY A 445 -28.46 -5.78 15.66
CA GLY A 445 -29.23 -5.23 16.79
C GLY A 445 -28.63 -3.96 17.43
N LEU A 446 -27.78 -3.23 16.71
CA LEU A 446 -27.34 -1.90 17.14
C LEU A 446 -28.51 -0.89 17.10
N PRO A 447 -28.60 0.05 18.05
CA PRO A 447 -29.64 1.07 18.11
C PRO A 447 -29.36 2.21 17.11
N LEU A 448 -29.16 1.86 15.85
CA LEU A 448 -28.80 2.78 14.78
C LEU A 448 -29.93 2.85 13.75
N PRO A 449 -30.16 4.01 13.12
CA PRO A 449 -31.08 4.10 12.00
C PRO A 449 -30.69 3.11 10.89
N GLU A 450 -31.69 2.53 10.24
CA GLU A 450 -31.46 1.79 9.00
C GLU A 450 -31.29 2.81 7.85
N ASP A 451 -30.11 3.43 7.79
CA ASP A 451 -29.70 4.31 6.71
C ASP A 451 -28.59 3.68 5.85
N ASP A 452 -28.10 4.44 4.86
CA ASP A 452 -27.09 3.96 3.94
C ASP A 452 -25.69 3.88 4.56
N ARG A 453 -25.43 4.63 5.64
CA ARG A 453 -24.13 4.82 6.30
C ARG A 453 -24.23 4.54 7.81
N PRO A 454 -24.73 3.37 8.25
CA PRO A 454 -24.98 3.08 9.65
C PRO A 454 -23.70 3.11 10.50
N GLU A 455 -22.52 3.00 9.88
CA GLU A 455 -21.25 3.15 10.56
C GLU A 455 -20.92 4.58 11.01
N LEU A 456 -21.60 5.61 10.47
CA LEU A 456 -21.34 7.02 10.76
C LEU A 456 -22.49 7.63 11.58
N VAL A 457 -22.34 7.61 12.90
CA VAL A 457 -23.31 8.15 13.83
C VAL A 457 -23.13 9.66 13.98
N SER A 458 -24.08 10.44 13.46
CA SER A 458 -24.09 11.90 13.61
C SER A 458 -24.70 12.39 14.93
N ASP A 459 -25.58 11.58 15.55
CA ASP A 459 -26.18 11.90 16.85
C ASP A 459 -25.12 11.84 17.96
N VAL A 460 -24.69 13.02 18.38
CA VAL A 460 -23.70 13.21 19.45
C VAL A 460 -24.28 12.97 20.86
N GLY A 461 -25.60 12.77 20.97
CA GLY A 461 -26.30 12.44 22.21
C GLY A 461 -26.33 10.94 22.52
N LEU A 462 -26.17 10.08 21.51
CA LEU A 462 -26.06 8.63 21.70
C LEU A 462 -24.85 8.30 22.58
N ASP A 463 -25.01 7.42 23.59
CA ASP A 463 -23.86 6.86 24.31
C ASP A 463 -23.24 5.72 23.48
N PRO A 464 -22.01 5.88 22.93
CA PRO A 464 -21.37 4.87 22.11
C PRO A 464 -21.12 3.54 22.82
N ARG A 465 -21.24 3.48 24.15
CA ARG A 465 -21.20 2.20 24.88
C ARG A 465 -22.34 1.25 24.49
N GLN A 466 -23.47 1.78 24.03
CA GLN A 466 -24.58 0.98 23.51
C GLN A 466 -24.23 0.32 22.18
N LEU A 467 -23.12 0.73 21.55
CA LEU A 467 -22.67 0.17 20.28
C LEU A 467 -21.72 -1.02 20.45
N ASP A 468 -21.26 -1.31 21.67
CA ASP A 468 -20.38 -2.43 21.97
C ASP A 468 -21.19 -3.64 22.46
N LEU A 469 -21.62 -4.49 21.51
CA LEU A 469 -22.38 -5.70 21.84
C LEU A 469 -21.45 -6.86 22.23
N PRO A 470 -21.88 -7.76 23.14
CA PRO A 470 -21.13 -8.96 23.45
C PRO A 470 -20.85 -9.82 22.21
N GLY A 471 -19.61 -10.29 22.08
CA GLY A 471 -19.19 -11.22 21.02
C GLY A 471 -18.64 -10.56 19.75
N LEU A 472 -18.73 -9.23 19.62
CA LEU A 472 -18.13 -8.51 18.50
C LEU A 472 -16.60 -8.65 18.51
N LYS A 473 -16.01 -8.69 17.32
CA LYS A 473 -14.57 -8.91 17.11
C LYS A 473 -13.93 -7.73 16.39
N LEU A 474 -12.69 -7.42 16.78
CA LEU A 474 -11.82 -6.51 16.04
C LEU A 474 -10.76 -7.28 15.25
N TRP A 475 -9.83 -7.95 15.94
CA TRP A 475 -8.68 -8.64 15.32
C TRP A 475 -8.79 -10.17 15.28
N GLY A 476 -9.87 -10.77 15.77
CA GLY A 476 -10.12 -12.22 15.70
C GLY A 476 -9.25 -13.06 16.65
N ASP A 477 -9.77 -14.19 17.10
CA ASP A 477 -9.16 -14.96 18.21
C ASP A 477 -7.82 -15.61 17.82
N ARG A 478 -7.69 -16.04 16.56
CA ARG A 478 -6.47 -16.67 16.00
C ARG A 478 -5.28 -15.70 16.01
N GLN A 479 -5.49 -14.49 15.52
CA GLN A 479 -4.49 -13.43 15.51
C GLN A 479 -4.20 -12.91 16.93
N MET A 480 -5.21 -12.79 17.80
CA MET A 480 -4.99 -12.42 19.20
C MET A 480 -4.14 -13.45 19.94
N ALA A 481 -4.35 -14.75 19.71
CA ALA A 481 -3.52 -15.80 20.28
C ALA A 481 -2.06 -15.73 19.78
N PHE A 482 -1.86 -15.38 18.50
CA PHE A 482 -0.54 -15.06 17.97
C PHE A 482 0.09 -13.87 18.69
N LEU A 483 -0.62 -12.75 18.81
CA LEU A 483 -0.09 -11.52 19.43
C LEU A 483 0.29 -11.73 20.89
N GLU A 484 -0.44 -12.58 21.63
CA GLU A 484 -0.08 -12.95 23.01
C GLU A 484 1.26 -13.71 23.08
N ARG A 485 1.50 -14.64 22.15
CA ARG A 485 2.81 -15.34 22.05
C ARG A 485 3.91 -14.38 21.61
N TRP A 486 3.62 -13.55 20.61
CA TRP A 486 4.56 -12.55 20.12
C TRP A 486 4.93 -11.55 21.22
N ALA A 487 4.01 -11.14 22.09
CA ALA A 487 4.31 -10.23 23.19
C ALA A 487 5.38 -10.81 24.15
N ALA A 488 5.37 -12.13 24.36
CA ALA A 488 6.33 -12.84 25.20
C ALA A 488 7.68 -13.16 24.49
N ASP A 489 7.68 -13.36 23.17
CA ASP A 489 8.88 -13.72 22.41
C ASP A 489 9.75 -12.49 22.09
N TRP A 490 10.97 -12.47 22.64
CA TRP A 490 11.97 -11.41 22.40
C TRP A 490 13.23 -11.94 21.71
N THR A 491 13.15 -13.13 21.11
CA THR A 491 14.23 -13.72 20.31
C THR A 491 14.65 -12.74 19.21
N GLN A 492 15.94 -12.46 19.15
CA GLN A 492 16.62 -11.55 18.22
C GLN A 492 16.02 -10.13 18.18
N THR A 493 15.30 -9.72 19.23
CA THR A 493 14.49 -8.51 19.23
C THR A 493 14.85 -7.59 20.39
N ASP A 494 15.03 -6.29 20.08
CA ASP A 494 15.29 -5.25 21.06
C ASP A 494 14.13 -4.25 21.19
N LEU A 495 13.34 -4.02 20.14
CA LEU A 495 12.14 -3.17 20.12
C LEU A 495 11.01 -3.89 19.38
N LYS A 496 9.76 -3.57 19.69
CA LYS A 496 8.58 -4.15 19.04
C LYS A 496 7.71 -3.11 18.39
N VAL A 497 7.25 -3.40 17.16
CA VAL A 497 6.36 -2.55 16.38
C VAL A 497 5.18 -3.38 15.87
N ALA A 498 3.97 -2.89 16.02
CA ALA A 498 2.77 -3.46 15.41
C ALA A 498 2.41 -2.66 14.16
N LEU A 499 2.21 -3.33 13.03
CA LEU A 499 1.87 -2.75 11.73
C LEU A 499 0.42 -3.11 11.40
N SER A 500 -0.44 -2.11 11.15
CA SER A 500 -1.87 -2.34 10.82
C SER A 500 -2.41 -1.35 9.77
N GLY A 501 -3.57 -1.69 9.19
CA GLY A 501 -4.29 -0.84 8.24
C GLY A 501 -5.16 0.24 8.87
N ALA A 502 -5.42 0.20 10.18
CA ALA A 502 -6.24 1.19 10.86
C ALA A 502 -5.87 1.42 12.34
N LEU A 503 -5.84 2.70 12.72
CA LEU A 503 -5.60 3.20 14.06
C LEU A 503 -6.67 2.73 15.06
N LEU A 504 -6.25 2.34 16.27
CA LEU A 504 -7.12 1.87 17.37
C LEU A 504 -7.89 3.02 18.06
N ALA A 505 -8.35 4.03 17.32
CA ALA A 505 -9.10 5.18 17.82
C ALA A 505 -9.89 5.84 16.70
N GLN A 506 -10.90 6.64 17.04
CA GLN A 506 -11.55 7.56 16.11
C GLN A 506 -10.97 8.96 16.27
N MET A 507 -10.10 9.40 15.36
CA MET A 507 -9.54 10.77 15.42
C MET A 507 -10.37 11.80 14.67
N ALA A 508 -11.17 11.44 13.68
CA ALA A 508 -11.97 12.44 12.98
C ALA A 508 -13.15 12.89 13.85
N THR A 509 -13.24 14.19 14.18
CA THR A 509 -14.47 14.80 14.73
C THR A 509 -15.39 15.29 13.62
N ASN A 510 -14.85 15.46 12.42
CA ASN A 510 -15.55 15.94 11.25
C ASN A 510 -14.97 15.29 10.00
N GLN A 511 -15.82 15.01 9.01
CA GLN A 511 -15.38 14.46 7.74
C GLN A 511 -16.26 14.83 6.54
N GLY A 512 -15.71 14.66 5.34
CA GLY A 512 -16.42 14.84 4.07
C GLY A 512 -16.38 16.28 3.55
N PRO A 513 -16.97 16.53 2.36
CA PRO A 513 -16.95 17.84 1.71
C PRO A 513 -17.69 18.91 2.52
N ASP A 514 -18.79 18.53 3.19
CA ASP A 514 -19.59 19.42 4.03
C ASP A 514 -19.03 19.59 5.45
N LEU A 515 -17.89 18.94 5.75
CA LEU A 515 -17.25 18.94 7.05
C LEU A 515 -18.20 18.53 8.19
N ALA A 516 -19.10 17.58 7.89
CA ALA A 516 -20.13 17.12 8.79
C ALA A 516 -19.53 16.58 10.10
N PRO A 517 -20.12 16.88 11.26
CA PRO A 517 -19.65 16.36 12.53
C PRO A 517 -19.86 14.84 12.60
N VAL A 518 -18.92 14.16 13.22
CA VAL A 518 -18.94 12.71 13.45
C VAL A 518 -19.01 12.48 14.95
N GLY A 519 -20.14 11.95 15.42
CA GLY A 519 -20.33 11.54 16.80
C GLY A 519 -19.54 10.27 17.08
N ALA A 520 -19.90 9.18 16.42
CA ALA A 520 -19.17 7.91 16.43
C ALA A 520 -18.95 7.39 15.00
N ASP A 521 -17.77 6.83 14.75
CA ASP A 521 -17.37 6.20 13.49
C ASP A 521 -17.00 4.75 13.78
N LEU A 522 -17.93 3.84 13.50
CA LEU A 522 -17.72 2.42 13.72
C LEU A 522 -16.63 1.88 12.80
N SER A 523 -16.40 2.49 11.62
CA SER A 523 -15.36 2.04 10.67
C SER A 523 -13.94 2.16 11.26
N ALA A 524 -13.72 3.04 12.24
CA ALA A 524 -12.46 3.15 12.96
C ALA A 524 -12.20 1.92 13.85
N ASN A 525 -10.94 1.55 14.07
CA ASN A 525 -10.60 0.46 15.01
C ASN A 525 -10.68 0.90 16.48
N GLY A 526 -11.28 2.08 16.76
CA GLY A 526 -11.81 2.40 18.08
C GLY A 526 -13.01 1.54 18.47
N TRP A 527 -13.67 0.89 17.49
CA TRP A 527 -14.82 0.01 17.65
C TRP A 527 -14.54 -1.37 17.06
N PRO A 528 -15.07 -2.48 17.62
CA PRO A 528 -15.77 -2.56 18.91
C PRO A 528 -14.85 -2.22 20.09
N GLN A 529 -15.34 -1.49 21.09
CA GLN A 529 -14.52 -1.01 22.20
C GLN A 529 -13.90 -2.17 22.99
N SER A 530 -14.65 -3.25 23.21
CA SER A 530 -14.13 -4.47 23.85
C SER A 530 -13.00 -5.10 23.04
N GLY A 531 -13.12 -5.17 21.72
CA GLY A 531 -12.07 -5.68 20.83
C GLY A 531 -10.82 -4.80 20.82
N ARG A 532 -10.99 -3.48 20.73
CA ARG A 532 -9.93 -2.47 20.83
C ARG A 532 -9.17 -2.60 22.16
N ARG A 533 -9.90 -2.77 23.27
CA ARG A 533 -9.32 -2.92 24.60
C ARG A 533 -8.39 -4.14 24.68
N LEU A 534 -8.82 -5.29 24.16
CA LEU A 534 -7.99 -6.50 24.10
C LEU A 534 -6.73 -6.28 23.25
N ALA A 535 -6.86 -5.63 22.09
CA ALA A 535 -5.74 -5.25 21.23
C ALA A 535 -4.71 -4.37 21.98
N LEU A 536 -5.15 -3.32 22.67
CA LEU A 536 -4.26 -2.46 23.43
C LEU A 536 -3.61 -3.17 24.63
N GLN A 537 -4.32 -4.07 25.31
CA GLN A 537 -3.75 -4.86 26.39
C GLN A 537 -2.58 -5.72 25.89
N VAL A 538 -2.74 -6.43 24.77
CA VAL A 538 -1.66 -7.28 24.24
C VAL A 538 -0.47 -6.46 23.73
N LEU A 539 -0.72 -5.31 23.08
CA LEU A 539 0.38 -4.43 22.64
C LEU A 539 1.14 -3.82 23.83
N ARG A 540 0.45 -3.48 24.92
CA ARG A 540 1.06 -2.96 26.16
C ARG A 540 1.96 -4.00 26.84
N LYS A 541 1.55 -5.29 26.87
CA LYS A 541 2.40 -6.39 27.39
C LYS A 541 3.77 -6.45 26.70
N ALA A 542 3.84 -6.02 25.44
CA ALA A 542 5.03 -6.01 24.62
C ALA A 542 5.77 -4.65 24.61
N GLY A 543 5.19 -3.60 25.20
CA GLY A 543 5.63 -2.22 25.04
C GLY A 543 5.73 -1.80 23.56
N ALA A 544 4.85 -2.35 22.72
CA ALA A 544 4.92 -2.19 21.29
C ALA A 544 4.55 -0.76 20.88
N PHE A 545 5.24 -0.24 19.87
CA PHE A 545 4.80 0.95 19.15
C PHE A 545 3.86 0.55 18.02
N HIS A 546 2.73 1.24 17.84
CA HIS A 546 1.76 0.90 16.81
C HIS A 546 1.84 1.88 15.64
N LEU A 547 2.21 1.39 14.46
CA LEU A 547 2.28 2.16 13.22
C LEU A 547 1.11 1.75 12.32
N ALA A 548 0.25 2.69 11.99
CA ALA A 548 -1.04 2.42 11.36
C ALA A 548 -1.41 3.48 10.32
N LEU A 549 -2.58 3.32 9.69
CA LEU A 549 -3.26 4.32 8.87
C LEU A 549 -4.53 4.82 9.58
N ASP A 550 -5.02 6.02 9.26
CA ASP A 550 -6.27 6.57 9.79
C ASP A 550 -7.03 7.40 8.74
N GLY A 551 -7.29 6.79 7.59
CA GLY A 551 -8.18 7.35 6.56
C GLY A 551 -7.84 8.77 6.07
N GLY A 552 -6.60 9.24 6.24
CA GLY A 552 -6.14 10.56 5.81
C GLY A 552 -5.83 11.58 6.92
N LEU A 553 -5.97 11.25 8.20
CA LEU A 553 -5.64 12.16 9.31
C LEU A 553 -4.35 11.73 10.04
N PRO A 554 -3.17 12.23 9.66
CA PRO A 554 -1.93 11.88 10.34
C PRO A 554 -1.96 12.35 11.78
N SER A 555 -1.68 11.44 12.73
CA SER A 555 -1.77 11.73 14.16
C SER A 555 -0.87 10.84 14.99
N VAL A 556 -0.31 11.40 16.06
CA VAL A 556 0.40 10.64 17.10
C VAL A 556 -0.42 10.75 18.38
N ILE A 557 -0.81 9.59 18.92
CA ILE A 557 -1.61 9.50 20.15
C ILE A 557 -1.01 8.49 21.11
N ARG A 558 -1.25 8.70 22.41
CA ARG A 558 -1.10 7.68 23.45
C ARG A 558 -2.47 7.14 23.80
N HIS A 559 -2.62 5.83 23.80
CA HIS A 559 -3.90 5.21 24.11
C HIS A 559 -4.13 5.11 25.62
N GLY A 560 -5.41 5.10 25.99
CA GLY A 560 -5.87 4.66 27.30
C GLY A 560 -6.74 3.40 27.23
N LEU A 561 -6.69 2.62 28.30
CA LEU A 561 -7.48 1.42 28.62
C LEU A 561 -8.49 1.71 29.72
N GLU A 562 -8.04 2.14 30.90
CA GLU A 562 -8.89 2.60 32.01
C GLU A 562 -8.85 4.11 32.16
N THR A 563 -7.64 4.66 32.12
CA THR A 563 -7.37 6.09 32.22
C THR A 563 -6.61 6.55 30.98
N HIS A 564 -6.40 7.85 30.83
CA HIS A 564 -5.43 8.36 29.88
C HIS A 564 -4.02 7.82 30.19
N ASP A 565 -3.20 7.73 29.15
CA ASP A 565 -1.77 7.45 29.22
C ASP A 565 -1.37 6.07 29.80
N ASP A 566 -2.29 5.11 29.92
CA ASP A 566 -2.01 3.78 30.51
C ASP A 566 -1.85 2.64 29.46
N ALA A 567 -1.65 2.99 28.19
CA ALA A 567 -1.38 2.07 27.10
C ALA A 567 -0.43 2.66 26.03
N VAL A 568 -0.23 1.90 24.95
CA VAL A 568 0.78 2.15 23.91
C VAL A 568 0.57 3.46 23.13
N HIS A 569 1.65 3.99 22.57
CA HIS A 569 1.57 5.00 21.52
C HIS A 569 1.24 4.40 20.16
N SER A 570 0.45 5.14 19.39
CA SER A 570 0.20 4.88 17.98
C SER A 570 0.54 6.09 17.11
N TYR A 571 0.98 5.82 15.89
CA TYR A 571 1.17 6.81 14.83
C TYR A 571 0.36 6.40 13.59
N ALA A 572 -0.63 7.22 13.26
CA ALA A 572 -1.31 7.16 11.97
C ALA A 572 -0.51 7.95 10.93
N VAL A 573 -0.08 7.28 9.86
CA VAL A 573 0.77 7.87 8.83
C VAL A 573 -0.02 8.79 7.90
N PRO A 574 0.62 9.81 7.28
CA PRO A 574 -0.01 10.60 6.24
C PRO A 574 -0.41 9.75 5.03
N VAL A 575 -1.41 10.22 4.30
CA VAL A 575 -1.86 9.64 3.03
C VAL A 575 -1.42 10.53 1.88
N LEU A 576 -1.05 9.93 0.76
CA LEU A 576 -0.57 10.66 -0.43
C LEU A 576 -1.68 11.48 -1.10
N ALA A 577 -2.89 10.91 -1.19
CA ALA A 577 -4.09 11.56 -1.68
C ALA A 577 -5.28 11.17 -0.78
N PRO A 578 -5.55 11.94 0.28
CA PRO A 578 -6.65 11.61 1.19
C PRO A 578 -7.99 11.65 0.44
N PRO A 579 -8.81 10.58 0.51
CA PRO A 579 -10.04 10.48 -0.28
C PRO A 579 -11.15 11.40 0.24
N LYS A 580 -11.06 11.82 1.51
CA LYS A 580 -12.04 12.67 2.19
C LYS A 580 -11.29 13.64 3.10
N THR A 581 -11.76 14.87 3.20
CA THR A 581 -11.27 15.82 4.20
C THR A 581 -11.68 15.33 5.59
N ARG A 582 -10.72 15.24 6.51
CA ARG A 582 -10.91 14.85 7.92
C ARG A 582 -10.12 15.81 8.80
N PHE A 583 -10.65 16.17 9.96
CA PHE A 583 -9.89 16.97 10.92
C PHE A 583 -10.24 16.64 12.36
N TRP A 584 -9.31 16.96 13.26
CA TRP A 584 -9.47 16.86 14.70
C TRP A 584 -9.76 18.24 15.29
N LYS A 585 -11.02 18.50 15.62
CA LYS A 585 -11.46 19.72 16.31
C LYS A 585 -12.31 19.33 17.53
N PRO A 586 -11.66 18.94 18.63
CA PRO A 586 -12.39 18.53 19.83
C PRO A 586 -13.21 19.70 20.39
N ARG A 587 -14.31 19.37 21.07
CA ARG A 587 -15.25 20.37 21.63
C ARG A 587 -14.70 21.09 22.86
N SER A 588 -13.75 20.46 23.55
CA SER A 588 -13.17 20.95 24.78
C SER A 588 -11.66 20.95 24.71
N SER A 589 -11.08 21.79 25.53
CA SER A 589 -9.65 21.79 25.85
C SER A 589 -9.26 20.45 26.49
N GLY A 590 -8.34 19.71 25.86
CA GLY A 590 -7.76 18.48 26.43
C GLY A 590 -7.05 18.69 27.78
N GLY A 591 -7.10 17.69 28.66
CA GLY A 591 -6.46 17.71 29.97
C GLY A 591 -4.93 17.54 29.89
N GLY A 592 -4.22 17.87 30.97
CA GLY A 592 -2.78 17.58 31.10
C GLY A 592 -1.85 18.29 30.10
N ARG A 593 -2.35 19.25 29.31
CA ARG A 593 -1.53 20.02 28.36
C ARG A 593 -0.54 20.94 29.08
N GLU A 594 0.61 21.16 28.47
CA GLU A 594 1.53 22.20 28.94
C GLU A 594 1.01 23.60 28.57
N SER A 595 1.44 24.61 29.32
CA SER A 595 1.10 26.00 29.03
C SER A 595 1.59 26.40 27.64
N GLY A 596 0.70 26.97 26.81
CA GLY A 596 1.00 27.38 25.44
C GLY A 596 0.80 26.29 24.38
N GLN A 597 0.56 25.04 24.78
CA GLN A 597 0.18 24.00 23.82
C GLN A 597 -1.26 24.24 23.29
N PRO A 598 -1.53 23.88 22.01
CA PRO A 598 -2.86 24.02 21.45
C PRO A 598 -3.97 23.31 22.24
N PHE A 599 -5.17 23.87 22.20
CA PHE A 599 -6.34 23.33 22.92
C PHE A 599 -6.78 21.91 22.46
N TRP A 600 -6.32 21.50 21.28
CA TRP A 600 -6.62 20.20 20.71
C TRP A 600 -5.62 19.11 21.11
N MET A 601 -4.47 19.46 21.72
CA MET A 601 -3.52 18.49 22.30
C MET A 601 -3.96 17.97 23.67
N GLY A 602 -3.26 16.98 24.22
CA GLY A 602 -3.48 16.49 25.59
C GLY A 602 -4.58 15.44 25.68
N GLN A 603 -5.10 15.23 26.89
CA GLN A 603 -6.03 14.16 27.24
C GLN A 603 -7.45 14.47 26.75
N HIS A 604 -7.99 13.59 25.91
CA HIS A 604 -9.34 13.67 25.33
C HIS A 604 -10.03 12.32 25.38
N VAL A 605 -11.32 12.33 25.09
CA VAL A 605 -12.09 11.12 24.86
C VAL A 605 -12.57 11.17 23.41
N ASP A 606 -12.32 10.10 22.66
CA ASP A 606 -12.72 10.02 21.25
C ASP A 606 -14.24 9.84 21.09
N GLY A 607 -14.72 9.86 19.84
CA GLY A 607 -16.14 9.72 19.52
C GLY A 607 -16.78 8.40 19.98
N LEU A 608 -15.97 7.38 20.29
CA LEU A 608 -16.40 6.07 20.78
C LEU A 608 -16.25 5.90 22.30
N ARG A 609 -15.96 7.02 23.00
CA ARG A 609 -15.70 7.10 24.43
C ARG A 609 -14.39 6.45 24.89
N ASN A 610 -13.43 6.26 24.00
CA ASN A 610 -12.12 5.77 24.37
C ASN A 610 -11.21 6.90 24.90
N PRO A 611 -10.48 6.71 26.01
CA PRO A 611 -9.45 7.65 26.44
C PRO A 611 -8.27 7.65 25.45
N ILE A 612 -7.87 8.84 25.04
CA ILE A 612 -6.72 9.10 24.15
C ILE A 612 -5.99 10.37 24.59
N THR A 613 -4.68 10.41 24.43
CA THR A 613 -3.88 11.62 24.61
C THR A 613 -3.27 12.00 23.28
N VAL A 614 -3.64 13.18 22.77
CA VAL A 614 -3.21 13.66 21.46
C VAL A 614 -1.88 14.39 21.60
N VAL A 615 -0.85 13.83 20.97
CA VAL A 615 0.51 14.38 20.96
C VAL A 615 0.72 15.28 19.75
N ALA A 616 0.27 14.86 18.57
CA ALA A 616 0.31 15.65 17.34
C ALA A 616 -0.82 15.26 16.38
N VAL A 617 -1.31 16.21 15.59
CA VAL A 617 -2.25 15.97 14.47
C VAL A 617 -1.92 16.90 13.31
N GLY A 618 -1.88 16.36 12.09
CA GLY A 618 -1.45 17.14 10.91
C GLY A 618 -2.56 18.06 10.38
N GLN A 619 -3.80 17.86 10.85
CA GLN A 619 -4.94 18.68 10.46
C GLN A 619 -5.88 18.95 11.64
N PRO A 620 -5.57 19.93 12.51
CA PRO A 620 -6.39 20.30 13.67
C PRO A 620 -7.61 21.19 13.33
N GLY A 621 -7.99 21.27 12.06
CA GLY A 621 -9.09 22.10 11.57
C GLY A 621 -9.23 22.09 10.03
N PRO A 622 -10.23 22.79 9.49
CA PRO A 622 -10.40 22.93 8.05
C PRO A 622 -9.20 23.65 7.42
N VAL A 623 -8.77 23.17 6.24
CA VAL A 623 -7.69 23.80 5.45
C VAL A 623 -8.31 24.83 4.50
N PRO A 624 -7.86 26.10 4.50
CA PRO A 624 -8.29 27.09 3.51
C PRO A 624 -7.98 26.59 2.09
N GLY A 625 -8.98 26.52 1.20
CA GLY A 625 -8.82 25.96 -0.15
C GLY A 625 -9.16 24.46 -0.28
N GLY A 626 -9.49 23.77 0.82
CA GLY A 626 -10.32 22.56 0.82
C GLY A 626 -9.62 21.20 0.76
N GLN A 627 -8.40 21.09 0.24
CA GLN A 627 -7.67 19.80 0.19
C GLN A 627 -6.53 19.73 1.21
N PRO A 628 -6.45 18.67 2.04
CA PRO A 628 -5.29 18.41 2.88
C PRO A 628 -4.06 18.15 2.00
N PRO A 629 -2.88 18.64 2.38
CA PRO A 629 -1.69 18.34 1.63
C PRO A 629 -1.28 16.87 1.86
N GLY A 630 -1.00 16.16 0.77
CA GLY A 630 -0.57 14.76 0.79
C GLY A 630 0.83 14.59 1.37
N GLY A 631 1.11 13.42 1.96
CA GLY A 631 2.33 13.18 2.69
C GLY A 631 2.80 11.72 2.79
N PHE A 632 3.99 11.53 3.33
CA PHE A 632 4.51 10.23 3.76
C PHE A 632 5.15 10.34 5.16
N ALA A 633 5.39 9.20 5.81
CA ALA A 633 6.02 9.15 7.13
C ALA A 633 7.44 8.59 7.09
N MET A 634 8.30 9.12 7.95
CA MET A 634 9.56 8.48 8.35
C MET A 634 9.51 8.15 9.84
N VAL A 635 9.81 6.91 10.21
CA VAL A 635 9.90 6.46 11.60
C VAL A 635 11.30 5.94 11.86
N ARG A 636 11.99 6.49 12.85
CA ARG A 636 13.34 6.08 13.25
C ARG A 636 13.30 5.38 14.59
N LEU A 637 13.79 4.15 14.64
CA LEU A 637 13.74 3.27 15.80
C LEU A 637 15.15 3.11 16.38
N ASP A 638 15.44 3.81 17.47
CA ASP A 638 16.76 3.76 18.12
C ASP A 638 16.77 2.68 19.22
N ARG A 639 17.52 1.60 18.97
CA ARG A 639 17.65 0.46 19.88
C ARG A 639 18.53 0.78 21.10
N SER A 640 19.40 1.77 21.00
CA SER A 640 20.31 2.16 22.09
C SER A 640 19.60 3.00 23.14
N THR A 641 18.77 3.95 22.71
CA THR A 641 18.05 4.88 23.59
C THR A 641 16.59 4.50 23.85
N ARG A 642 16.03 3.57 23.07
CA ARG A 642 14.59 3.22 23.06
C ARG A 642 13.68 4.36 22.63
N LYS A 643 14.25 5.36 21.94
CA LYS A 643 13.48 6.47 21.37
C LYS A 643 12.93 6.08 20.01
N ILE A 644 11.72 6.56 19.74
CA ILE A 644 11.03 6.41 18.47
C ILE A 644 10.77 7.81 17.95
N ARG A 645 11.39 8.19 16.83
CA ARG A 645 11.17 9.48 16.19
C ARG A 645 10.20 9.31 15.03
N CYS A 646 9.04 9.95 15.13
CA CYS A 646 8.02 9.98 14.09
C CYS A 646 8.13 11.30 13.33
N GLU A 647 8.16 11.24 12.01
CA GLU A 647 8.22 12.39 11.11
C GLU A 647 7.09 12.27 10.09
N ALA A 648 6.22 13.27 10.00
CA ALA A 648 5.22 13.39 8.94
C ALA A 648 5.72 14.41 7.93
N LEU A 649 5.96 14.03 6.68
CA LEU A 649 6.41 14.92 5.62
C LEU A 649 5.28 15.23 4.66
N THR A 650 5.19 16.49 4.25
CA THR A 650 4.21 17.00 3.30
C THR A 650 4.90 17.74 2.16
N ARG A 651 4.26 17.76 0.98
CA ARG A 651 4.72 18.57 -0.15
C ARG A 651 4.36 20.04 0.06
N LEU A 652 5.31 20.94 -0.14
CA LEU A 652 5.07 22.39 -0.12
C LEU A 652 4.48 22.84 -1.47
N MET A 653 3.19 23.21 -1.50
CA MET A 653 2.46 23.47 -2.75
C MET A 653 2.85 24.79 -3.46
N ASP A 654 3.53 25.72 -2.77
CA ASP A 654 3.85 27.06 -3.28
C ASP A 654 5.32 27.22 -3.77
N GLN A 655 6.10 26.14 -3.84
CA GLN A 655 7.50 26.19 -4.29
C GLN A 655 7.68 25.54 -5.67
N ALA A 656 8.49 26.18 -6.53
CA ALA A 656 8.75 25.72 -7.90
C ALA A 656 9.54 24.38 -7.95
N ASP A 657 10.22 24.04 -6.86
CA ASP A 657 10.85 22.75 -6.63
C ASP A 657 9.93 21.90 -5.72
N ASP A 658 9.72 20.62 -6.03
CA ASP A 658 8.95 19.69 -5.20
C ASP A 658 9.67 19.39 -3.87
N VAL A 659 9.67 20.34 -2.95
CA VAL A 659 10.30 20.23 -1.62
C VAL A 659 9.35 19.52 -0.65
N TRP A 660 9.89 18.50 0.02
CA TRP A 660 9.22 17.79 1.11
C TRP A 660 9.74 18.28 2.44
N ALA A 661 8.84 18.68 3.33
CA ALA A 661 9.17 19.21 4.65
C ALA A 661 8.33 18.56 5.74
N PRO A 662 8.84 18.47 6.99
CA PRO A 662 8.03 18.05 8.12
C PRO A 662 6.79 18.93 8.29
N MET A 663 5.66 18.32 8.63
CA MET A 663 4.44 19.04 9.05
C MET A 663 4.65 19.72 10.40
N ASP A 664 3.89 20.79 10.66
CA ASP A 664 3.90 21.49 11.94
C ASP A 664 3.59 20.53 13.10
N GLY A 665 4.43 20.56 14.15
CA GLY A 665 4.32 19.65 15.29
C GLY A 665 5.11 18.34 15.14
N TRP A 666 5.78 18.11 13.99
CA TRP A 666 6.74 17.04 13.79
C TRP A 666 8.17 17.58 13.69
N PRO A 667 9.21 16.80 14.04
CA PRO A 667 9.15 15.41 14.52
C PRO A 667 8.60 15.27 15.95
N VAL A 668 7.92 14.15 16.21
CA VAL A 668 7.54 13.73 17.57
C VAL A 668 8.53 12.67 18.05
N ILE A 669 9.03 12.82 19.28
CA ILE A 669 9.96 11.85 19.89
C ILE A 669 9.25 11.16 21.05
N LEU A 670 9.12 9.84 20.95
CA LEU A 670 8.46 8.98 21.93
C LEU A 670 9.48 8.05 22.61
N SER A 671 9.15 7.52 23.77
CA SER A 671 9.91 6.46 24.45
C SER A 671 9.15 5.14 24.41
N GLN A 672 9.83 4.03 24.15
CA GLN A 672 9.25 2.70 24.31
C GLN A 672 8.77 2.45 25.75
N GLU A 673 9.46 3.02 26.75
CA GLU A 673 9.11 2.82 28.16
C GLU A 673 7.68 3.27 28.47
N ASP A 674 7.24 4.36 27.82
CA ASP A 674 5.89 4.89 27.98
C ASP A 674 4.81 3.95 27.43
N ASN A 675 5.17 3.02 26.54
CA ASN A 675 4.24 2.03 25.99
C ASN A 675 3.95 0.88 26.97
N PHE A 676 4.79 0.70 28.00
CA PHE A 676 4.49 -0.22 29.09
C PHE A 676 3.71 0.46 30.22
N ALA A 677 3.79 1.77 30.31
CA ALA A 677 3.35 2.51 31.48
C ALA A 677 1.84 2.37 31.71
N GLY A 678 1.51 2.03 32.94
CA GLY A 678 0.26 2.32 33.63
C GLY A 678 0.62 2.82 35.03
N PRO A 679 -0.34 3.28 35.86
CA PRO A 679 -0.03 3.68 37.22
C PRO A 679 0.48 2.44 37.98
N ALA A 680 1.80 2.34 38.19
CA ALA A 680 2.40 1.25 38.97
C ALA A 680 1.84 1.30 40.40
N ARG A 681 1.34 0.17 40.90
CA ARG A 681 0.71 0.09 42.23
C ARG A 681 1.49 -0.77 43.20
N SER A 682 2.39 -1.63 42.71
CA SER A 682 3.28 -2.46 43.55
C SER A 682 4.56 -2.84 42.80
N TRP A 683 5.58 -3.26 43.56
CA TRP A 683 6.92 -3.59 43.10
C TRP A 683 7.29 -5.03 43.44
N LEU A 684 8.06 -5.66 42.57
CA LEU A 684 8.77 -6.91 42.84
C LEU A 684 10.22 -6.57 43.23
N PRO A 685 10.97 -7.50 43.86
CA PRO A 685 12.36 -7.25 44.25
C PRO A 685 13.22 -6.81 43.05
N PRO A 686 14.07 -5.78 43.20
CA PRO A 686 15.04 -5.40 42.18
C PRO A 686 15.87 -6.61 41.75
N LEU A 687 16.18 -6.69 40.46
CA LEU A 687 16.97 -7.74 39.87
C LEU A 687 18.34 -7.16 39.48
N GLN A 688 19.40 -7.87 39.84
CA GLN A 688 20.76 -7.60 39.37
C GLN A 688 21.30 -8.86 38.70
N VAL A 689 21.57 -8.77 37.40
CA VAL A 689 21.95 -9.91 36.56
C VAL A 689 23.44 -9.87 36.25
N SER A 690 24.10 -11.02 36.25
CA SER A 690 25.43 -11.21 35.71
C SER A 690 25.42 -12.30 34.63
N GLY A 691 26.45 -12.35 33.77
CA GLY A 691 26.54 -13.31 32.65
C GLY A 691 25.78 -12.92 31.38
N ILE A 692 24.74 -12.07 31.49
CA ILE A 692 23.93 -11.61 30.34
C ILE A 692 23.83 -10.08 30.35
N ALA A 693 24.25 -9.41 29.26
CA ALA A 693 24.28 -7.95 29.20
C ALA A 693 22.89 -7.30 29.00
N LYS A 694 22.02 -7.93 28.21
CA LYS A 694 20.66 -7.43 27.88
C LYS A 694 19.63 -8.54 28.06
N PRO A 695 19.39 -8.99 29.30
CA PRO A 695 18.46 -10.06 29.59
C PRO A 695 17.03 -9.63 29.26
N VAL A 696 16.18 -10.62 28.98
CA VAL A 696 14.74 -10.46 28.85
C VAL A 696 14.10 -10.83 30.18
N VAL A 697 13.17 -10.00 30.63
CA VAL A 697 12.32 -10.25 31.80
C VAL A 697 10.90 -10.49 31.33
N GLN A 698 10.27 -11.54 31.85
CA GLN A 698 8.85 -11.82 31.70
C GLN A 698 8.21 -11.90 33.09
N VAL A 699 7.10 -11.21 33.29
CA VAL A 699 6.34 -11.22 34.54
C VAL A 699 4.98 -11.84 34.28
N TRP A 700 4.62 -12.86 35.05
CA TRP A 700 3.38 -13.62 34.91
C TRP A 700 2.58 -13.57 36.21
N ALA A 701 1.29 -13.29 36.12
CA ALA A 701 0.41 -13.33 37.28
C ALA A 701 0.14 -14.78 37.69
N VAL A 702 0.34 -15.13 38.96
CA VAL A 702 0.07 -16.49 39.45
C VAL A 702 -1.43 -16.79 39.50
N SER A 703 -2.27 -15.75 39.67
CA SER A 703 -3.72 -15.88 39.82
C SER A 703 -4.41 -16.48 38.60
N ASP A 704 -3.99 -16.09 37.39
CA ASP A 704 -4.60 -16.55 36.14
C ASP A 704 -3.60 -17.03 35.08
N GLY A 705 -2.30 -17.06 35.41
CA GLY A 705 -1.22 -17.53 34.54
C GLY A 705 -0.95 -16.61 33.35
N LYS A 706 -1.49 -15.39 33.30
CA LYS A 706 -1.32 -14.49 32.16
C LYS A 706 -0.04 -13.67 32.25
N LEU A 707 0.53 -13.40 31.08
CA LEU A 707 1.64 -12.45 30.94
C LEU A 707 1.17 -11.05 31.34
N VAL A 708 1.90 -10.42 32.26
CA VAL A 708 1.73 -9.00 32.62
C VAL A 708 2.50 -8.13 31.62
N TYR A 709 3.77 -8.44 31.40
CA TYR A 709 4.58 -7.92 30.29
C TYR A 709 5.84 -8.76 30.09
N ALA A 710 6.46 -8.60 28.92
CA ALA A 710 7.82 -9.03 28.65
C ALA A 710 8.63 -7.90 28.02
N ARG A 711 9.92 -7.81 28.37
CA ARG A 711 10.81 -6.77 27.83
C ARG A 711 12.27 -7.19 27.81
N ARG A 712 13.00 -6.76 26.77
CA ARG A 712 14.46 -6.81 26.77
C ARG A 712 15.05 -5.59 27.46
N LEU A 713 15.86 -5.83 28.49
CA LEU A 713 16.51 -4.77 29.26
C LEU A 713 17.68 -4.13 28.47
N ARG A 714 17.94 -2.86 28.76
CA ARG A 714 19.11 -2.13 28.22
C ARG A 714 20.35 -2.37 29.08
N GLU A 715 20.13 -2.58 30.37
CA GLU A 715 21.11 -2.76 31.42
C GLU A 715 20.75 -4.03 32.20
N PRO A 716 21.73 -4.69 32.84
CA PRO A 716 21.49 -5.93 33.58
C PRO A 716 20.85 -5.70 34.95
N THR A 717 20.23 -4.55 35.18
CA THR A 717 19.51 -4.21 36.41
C THR A 717 18.11 -3.71 36.10
N PHE A 718 17.12 -4.16 36.86
CA PHE A 718 15.73 -3.76 36.65
C PHE A 718 14.90 -4.03 37.89
N THR A 719 13.99 -3.11 38.23
CA THR A 719 12.98 -3.34 39.27
C THR A 719 11.65 -3.62 38.61
N PRO A 720 11.18 -4.88 38.57
CA PRO A 720 9.89 -5.18 37.99
C PRO A 720 8.77 -4.56 38.81
N TRP A 721 7.76 -4.04 38.12
CA TRP A 721 6.55 -3.48 38.73
C TRP A 721 5.32 -4.26 38.27
N VAL A 722 4.22 -4.10 38.99
CA VAL A 722 2.91 -4.69 38.65
C VAL A 722 1.78 -3.70 39.01
N LEU A 723 0.61 -3.89 38.40
CA LEU A 723 -0.55 -3.02 38.57
C LEU A 723 -1.44 -3.41 39.76
N GLU A 724 -1.30 -4.62 40.29
CA GLU A 724 -2.13 -5.15 41.37
C GLU A 724 -1.24 -5.83 42.42
N PRO A 725 -1.62 -5.81 43.70
CA PRO A 725 -1.00 -6.66 44.70
C PRO A 725 -1.21 -8.14 44.39
N GLY A 726 -0.25 -9.00 44.74
CA GLY A 726 -0.39 -10.43 44.52
C GLY A 726 0.95 -11.16 44.40
N ARG A 727 0.89 -12.39 43.89
CA ARG A 727 2.06 -13.22 43.61
C ARG A 727 2.31 -13.33 42.12
N TYR A 728 3.57 -13.29 41.75
CA TYR A 728 4.03 -13.25 40.37
C TYR A 728 5.18 -14.23 40.15
N ASP A 729 5.17 -14.87 38.99
CA ASP A 729 6.33 -15.60 38.49
C ASP A 729 7.16 -14.66 37.62
N VAL A 730 8.45 -14.56 37.91
CA VAL A 730 9.40 -13.76 37.14
C VAL A 730 10.37 -14.70 36.44
N ARG A 731 10.37 -14.67 35.11
CA ARG A 731 11.34 -15.39 34.28
C ARG A 731 12.33 -14.40 33.71
N ILE A 732 13.62 -14.66 33.89
CA ILE A 732 14.70 -13.80 33.40
C ILE A 732 15.74 -14.64 32.66
N GLY A 733 16.35 -14.11 31.60
CA GLY A 733 17.32 -14.87 30.82
C GLY A 733 17.60 -14.28 29.45
N ASP A 734 18.14 -15.08 28.54
CA ASP A 734 18.40 -14.71 27.16
C ASP A 734 17.73 -15.70 26.20
N PRO A 735 16.66 -15.28 25.48
CA PRO A 735 15.98 -16.15 24.52
C PRO A 735 16.89 -16.61 23.38
N ASP A 736 17.93 -15.84 23.05
CA ASP A 736 18.82 -16.13 21.92
C ASP A 736 19.74 -17.33 22.19
N THR A 737 20.06 -17.58 23.46
CA THR A 737 20.88 -18.71 23.92
C THR A 737 20.07 -19.79 24.64
N GLY A 738 18.80 -19.52 24.95
CA GLY A 738 17.93 -20.45 25.68
C GLY A 738 18.22 -20.53 27.19
N LEU A 739 19.04 -19.62 27.73
CA LEU A 739 19.37 -19.55 29.15
C LEU A 739 18.24 -18.85 29.92
N TRP A 740 17.69 -19.50 30.94
CA TRP A 740 16.57 -18.97 31.73
C TRP A 740 16.66 -19.35 33.21
N ILE A 741 16.24 -18.43 34.07
CA ILE A 741 16.02 -18.64 35.50
C ILE A 741 14.59 -18.19 35.83
N ASP A 742 13.88 -19.02 36.59
CA ASP A 742 12.52 -18.76 37.05
C ASP A 742 12.50 -18.47 38.57
N LEU A 743 11.93 -17.34 38.93
CA LEU A 743 11.58 -16.98 40.32
C LEU A 743 10.09 -17.18 40.49
N LYS A 744 9.69 -18.15 41.32
CA LYS A 744 8.30 -18.54 41.49
C LYS A 744 7.64 -17.86 42.69
N GLY A 745 6.37 -17.46 42.52
CA GLY A 745 5.53 -16.97 43.61
C GLY A 745 6.07 -15.74 44.35
N VAL A 746 6.77 -14.85 43.64
CA VAL A 746 7.34 -13.62 44.19
C VAL A 746 6.21 -12.67 44.57
N GLU A 747 6.23 -12.19 45.81
CA GLU A 747 5.19 -11.30 46.34
C GLU A 747 5.45 -9.85 45.93
N ALA A 748 4.40 -9.16 45.46
CA ALA A 748 4.46 -7.74 45.18
C ALA A 748 4.21 -6.92 46.45
N ALA A 749 4.99 -5.86 46.66
CA ALA A 749 4.87 -4.94 47.79
C ALA A 749 4.52 -3.53 47.32
N GLU A 750 3.76 -2.78 48.13
CA GLU A 750 3.41 -1.38 47.81
C GLU A 750 4.65 -0.47 47.81
N GLU A 751 5.60 -0.72 48.70
CA GLU A 751 6.90 -0.05 48.73
C GLU A 751 7.97 -0.86 47.98
N PRO A 752 8.92 -0.21 47.27
CA PRO A 752 10.05 -0.89 46.66
C PRO A 752 10.90 -1.66 47.69
N TYR A 753 11.27 -2.89 47.35
CA TYR A 753 12.23 -3.66 48.14
C TYR A 753 13.60 -2.97 48.19
N ARG A 754 14.28 -3.05 49.34
CA ARG A 754 15.62 -2.46 49.53
C ARG A 754 16.75 -3.32 49.00
N GLU A 755 16.58 -4.64 49.04
CA GLU A 755 17.60 -5.60 48.63
C GLU A 755 17.32 -6.13 47.22
N ALA A 756 18.34 -6.10 46.37
CA ALA A 756 18.27 -6.70 45.04
C ALA A 756 18.49 -8.21 45.12
N ARG A 757 17.75 -8.96 44.30
CA ARG A 757 18.05 -10.36 44.02
C ARG A 757 19.13 -10.44 42.95
N VAL A 758 20.26 -11.04 43.32
CA VAL A 758 21.36 -11.32 42.40
C VAL A 758 21.05 -12.60 41.62
N ILE A 759 21.14 -12.52 40.30
CA ILE A 759 20.90 -13.62 39.35
C ILE A 759 22.19 -13.82 38.56
N GLU A 760 22.80 -14.99 38.69
CA GLU A 760 24.05 -15.35 38.01
C GLU A 760 23.77 -16.44 36.96
N PHE A 761 24.25 -16.22 35.73
CA PHE A 761 24.11 -17.12 34.58
C PHE A 761 25.44 -17.77 34.19
#